data_AF-A0A8C7STB6-F1
#
_entry.id   AF-A0A8C7STB6-F1
#
_cell.length_a   1.000
_cell.length_b   1.000
_cell.length_c   1.000
_cell.angle_alpha   90.00
_cell.angle_beta   90.00
_cell.angle_gamma   90.00
#
_symmetry.space_group_name_H-M   'P 1'
#
loop_
_entity.id
_entity.type
_entity.pdbx_description
1 polymer ?
#
loop_
_entity_poly.entity_id
_entity_poly.type
_entity_poly.pdbx_seq_one_letter_code
_entity_poly.pdbx_strand_id
1 'polypeptide(L)'
;MEEVDVEPTTTPIPGFDSNQKHLGFVWGPGDILVYETIYKASGGSAGGCPFVHEVRKDEDIYSPILRKLFNESHHIFVGLQRIREDLPSKNKKPQFVSISKNYRSVIRACMEELQQVAVSTQDAAMATQYGNQVSILLAVELIWNLCEVLFIDAAPAGSLVLHLLDWVRLHKADVDEKAREVLASESPAEHQAYWDVVISYVLQGRMDEARQVLVKQAALQPAARVMFKLLDNLLMKMPIFNPGETQTLTEFDVKWRHWREEVDHCLQDQSFASNRHLEDICKILVGDEDVLLEYKELLSTWYHFLVTRLLFSHPTVKPTELHYYAQSSMHMFLDTRSVPEPLDSILLAAFEFDIHQVIKDCSIALNNWWFVGHLTDLLDHCKLLQSHNLHFGSNLREFLLLEYASGLFTHHSLWQLAVDYFDHCPEFGRVYLELQIERVPLDTERKALKVIRICEQRQMTEQVRSICKIMAKKALRNNRLGSALSWSIRAKDAAFATLISERFLQDYCAKGTFSDLDLIDNLGPAMLLSDRLTFLGKYREFHRLYGEKRFSDAAKLLLSLMTAKIAPHSFWMTLLTDALPLLEQKEVIFSADQTHELMFCLEELTSGKSVPTPDKPMQDEDIETTKIELLRLALARNLAMAIVKEGTVEI
;
A
#
# COMPACT_ATOMS: atom_id res chain seq x y z
N MET A 1 3.36 24.32 -6.98
CA MET A 1 4.71 23.81 -6.74
C MET A 1 5.54 24.32 -7.90
N GLU A 2 6.35 25.35 -7.68
CA GLU A 2 7.32 25.79 -8.68
C GLU A 2 8.32 24.65 -8.93
N GLU A 3 8.76 24.51 -10.18
CA GLU A 3 9.75 23.52 -10.61
C GLU A 3 10.99 23.62 -9.70
N VAL A 4 11.35 22.52 -9.05
CA VAL A 4 12.50 22.48 -8.16
C VAL A 4 13.74 22.21 -9.01
N ASP A 5 14.73 23.09 -8.94
CA ASP A 5 16.08 22.96 -9.55
C ASP A 5 16.90 21.83 -8.90
N VAL A 6 16.39 20.60 -8.90
CA VAL A 6 17.18 19.40 -8.57
C VAL A 6 17.38 18.63 -9.86
N GLU A 7 18.64 18.37 -10.23
CA GLU A 7 18.94 17.53 -11.38
C GLU A 7 18.24 16.17 -11.20
N PRO A 8 17.41 15.74 -12.17
CA PRO A 8 16.66 14.51 -12.04
C PRO A 8 17.62 13.32 -11.99
N THR A 9 17.35 12.39 -11.08
CA THR A 9 18.14 11.16 -10.95
C THR A 9 18.12 10.40 -12.28
N THR A 10 19.30 10.18 -12.86
CA THR A 10 19.42 9.52 -14.15
C THR A 10 19.40 8.01 -13.97
N THR A 11 18.47 7.33 -14.63
CA THR A 11 18.40 5.86 -14.66
C THR A 11 18.88 5.36 -16.01
N PRO A 12 20.02 4.66 -16.10
CA PRO A 12 20.53 4.14 -17.37
C PRO A 12 19.67 2.96 -17.84
N ILE A 13 19.20 3.01 -19.09
CA ILE A 13 18.46 1.90 -19.72
C ILE A 13 19.48 0.97 -20.41
N PRO A 14 19.64 -0.28 -19.96
CA PRO A 14 20.65 -1.18 -20.50
C PRO A 14 20.43 -1.48 -21.99
N GLY A 15 21.48 -1.36 -22.81
CA GLY A 15 21.45 -1.76 -24.22
C GLY A 15 20.89 -0.73 -25.21
N PHE A 16 20.53 0.48 -24.75
CA PHE A 16 20.09 1.58 -25.61
C PHE A 16 21.27 2.40 -26.15
N ASP A 17 21.37 2.53 -27.47
CA ASP A 17 22.31 3.44 -28.14
C ASP A 17 21.60 4.73 -28.57
N SER A 18 21.85 5.82 -27.86
CA SER A 18 21.23 7.13 -28.08
C SER A 18 21.56 7.75 -29.44
N ASN A 19 22.58 7.25 -30.14
CA ASN A 19 23.04 7.83 -31.40
C ASN A 19 22.32 7.26 -32.63
N GLN A 20 21.57 6.15 -32.52
CA GLN A 20 20.95 5.47 -33.67
C GLN A 20 19.44 5.26 -33.57
N LYS A 21 18.85 5.33 -32.37
CA LYS A 21 17.45 4.99 -32.13
C LYS A 21 16.76 6.01 -31.23
N HIS A 22 15.46 6.15 -31.40
CA HIS A 22 14.63 6.95 -30.49
C HIS A 22 14.06 6.05 -29.39
N LEU A 23 13.74 6.66 -28.24
CA LEU A 23 13.11 5.99 -27.12
C LEU A 23 11.60 6.29 -27.16
N GLY A 24 10.77 5.25 -27.20
CA GLY A 24 9.34 5.34 -26.93
C GLY A 24 9.05 4.91 -25.50
N PHE A 25 8.06 5.51 -24.86
CA PHE A 25 7.58 5.06 -23.55
C PHE A 25 6.06 5.06 -23.48
N VAL A 26 5.52 4.15 -22.68
CA VAL A 26 4.09 4.07 -22.35
C VAL A 26 3.96 3.88 -20.84
N TRP A 27 3.10 4.69 -20.24
CA TRP A 27 2.71 4.53 -18.85
C TRP A 27 1.78 3.31 -18.71
N GLY A 28 2.24 2.29 -18.00
CA GLY A 28 1.42 1.18 -17.53
C GLY A 28 0.67 1.51 -16.24
N PRO A 29 -0.07 0.56 -15.67
CA PRO A 29 -0.83 0.74 -14.42
C PRO A 29 0.02 1.00 -13.17
N GLY A 30 1.34 0.75 -13.25
CA GLY A 30 2.30 0.91 -12.15
C GLY A 30 3.74 1.06 -12.65
N ASP A 31 4.04 0.49 -13.82
CA ASP A 31 5.37 0.51 -14.42
C ASP A 31 5.38 1.32 -15.72
N ILE A 32 6.55 1.86 -16.07
CA ILE A 32 6.80 2.53 -17.34
C ILE A 32 7.40 1.51 -18.29
N LEU A 33 6.71 1.24 -19.39
CA LEU A 33 7.26 0.41 -20.45
C LEU A 33 8.05 1.29 -21.41
N VAL A 34 9.32 0.97 -21.58
CA VAL A 34 10.23 1.71 -22.44
C VAL A 34 10.71 0.79 -23.56
N TYR A 35 10.66 1.27 -24.79
CA TYR A 35 11.00 0.48 -25.97
C TYR A 35 11.74 1.32 -27.00
N GLU A 36 12.61 0.67 -27.75
CA GLU A 36 13.29 1.31 -28.86
C GLU A 36 12.34 1.52 -30.04
N THR A 37 12.38 2.71 -30.64
CA THR A 37 11.61 3.04 -31.84
C THR A 37 12.47 3.74 -32.89
N ILE A 38 12.16 3.51 -34.16
CA ILE A 38 12.76 4.22 -35.29
C ILE A 38 11.65 5.06 -35.90
N TYR A 39 11.58 6.33 -35.51
CA TYR A 39 10.59 7.26 -36.07
C TYR A 39 10.97 7.60 -37.52
N LYS A 40 10.31 6.97 -38.50
CA LYS A 40 10.33 7.42 -39.90
C LYS A 40 9.04 8.18 -40.19
N ALA A 41 9.14 9.45 -40.58
CA ALA A 41 8.00 10.33 -40.88
C ALA A 41 7.09 9.81 -42.04
N SER A 42 7.49 8.77 -42.76
CA SER A 42 6.72 8.13 -43.82
C SER A 42 6.60 6.62 -43.59
N GLY A 43 5.42 6.19 -43.12
CA GLY A 43 4.71 4.89 -43.21
C GLY A 43 5.41 3.58 -43.60
N GLY A 44 6.72 3.42 -43.46
CA GLY A 44 7.45 2.20 -43.77
C GLY A 44 7.58 1.31 -42.52
N SER A 45 7.29 0.01 -42.70
CA SER A 45 7.50 -1.06 -41.72
C SER A 45 8.71 -0.82 -40.82
N ALA A 46 8.47 -0.46 -39.56
CA ALA A 46 9.51 -0.31 -38.56
C ALA A 46 10.21 -1.67 -38.35
N GLY A 47 11.54 -1.68 -38.35
CA GLY A 47 12.31 -2.86 -37.93
C GLY A 47 11.89 -3.27 -36.53
N GLY A 48 11.77 -4.58 -36.28
CA GLY A 48 11.28 -5.11 -35.01
C GLY A 48 12.07 -4.59 -33.81
N CYS A 49 11.37 -4.25 -32.73
CA CYS A 49 11.97 -3.92 -31.45
C CYS A 49 12.42 -5.22 -30.76
N PRO A 50 13.73 -5.43 -30.50
CA PRO A 50 14.20 -6.68 -29.90
C PRO A 50 13.94 -6.75 -28.39
N PHE A 51 13.80 -5.62 -27.70
CA PHE A 51 13.65 -5.56 -26.25
C PHE A 51 12.64 -4.50 -25.81
N VAL A 52 11.77 -4.87 -24.85
CA VAL A 52 10.92 -3.93 -24.10
C VAL A 52 11.40 -3.96 -22.66
N HIS A 53 11.73 -2.80 -22.12
CA HIS A 53 12.19 -2.63 -20.74
C HIS A 53 11.03 -2.20 -19.86
N GLU A 54 10.90 -2.84 -18.69
CA GLU A 54 9.97 -2.42 -17.65
C GLU A 54 10.76 -1.59 -16.63
N VAL A 55 10.40 -0.32 -16.49
CA VAL A 55 11.00 0.61 -15.54
C VAL A 55 10.00 0.86 -14.43
N ARG A 56 10.36 0.48 -13.20
CA ARG A 56 9.50 0.70 -12.03
C ARG A 56 9.88 1.98 -11.33
N LYS A 57 8.87 2.76 -10.93
CA LYS A 57 9.05 3.78 -9.90
C LYS A 57 8.87 3.10 -8.54
N ASP A 58 9.65 3.53 -7.54
CA ASP A 58 9.52 3.11 -6.15
C ASP A 58 9.87 1.63 -5.87
N GLU A 59 11.09 1.20 -6.24
CA GLU A 59 11.60 -0.16 -5.94
C GLU A 59 11.47 -0.55 -4.46
N ASP A 60 11.54 0.43 -3.55
CA ASP A 60 11.42 0.22 -2.11
C ASP A 60 10.07 -0.38 -1.69
N ILE A 61 8.99 -0.09 -2.43
CA ILE A 61 7.65 -0.64 -2.13
C ILE A 61 7.63 -2.17 -2.33
N TYR A 62 8.50 -2.69 -3.20
CA TYR A 62 8.61 -4.12 -3.50
C TYR A 62 9.54 -4.87 -2.54
N SER A 63 10.21 -4.18 -1.60
CA SER A 63 11.02 -4.84 -0.58
C SER A 63 10.14 -5.67 0.36
N PRO A 64 10.38 -7.00 0.49
CA PRO A 64 9.59 -7.86 1.36
C PRO A 64 9.60 -7.41 2.83
N ILE A 65 10.69 -6.77 3.26
CA ILE A 65 10.89 -6.32 4.64
C ILE A 65 10.11 -5.02 4.87
N LEU A 66 10.20 -4.05 3.96
CA LEU A 66 9.41 -2.81 4.02
C LEU A 66 7.90 -3.07 3.89
N ARG A 67 7.50 -4.21 3.33
CA ARG A 67 6.09 -4.64 3.37
C ARG A 67 5.55 -4.74 4.81
N LYS A 68 6.36 -5.17 5.78
CA LYS A 68 5.96 -5.20 7.20
C LYS A 68 5.74 -3.78 7.72
N LEU A 69 6.65 -2.85 7.41
CA LEU A 69 6.52 -1.43 7.75
C LEU A 69 5.16 -0.90 7.28
N PHE A 70 4.78 -1.14 6.02
CA PHE A 70 3.50 -0.64 5.47
C PHE A 70 2.26 -1.24 6.15
N ASN A 71 2.29 -2.53 6.53
CA ASN A 71 1.14 -3.16 7.21
C ASN A 71 0.98 -2.66 8.66
N GLU A 72 2.08 -2.60 9.42
CA GLU A 72 2.04 -2.15 10.81
C GLU A 72 1.74 -0.65 10.91
N SER A 73 2.35 0.17 10.05
CA SER A 73 2.06 1.61 9.98
C SER A 73 0.61 1.90 9.56
N HIS A 74 0.03 1.06 8.69
CA HIS A 74 -1.38 1.11 8.34
C HIS A 74 -2.29 0.84 9.54
N HIS A 75 -1.97 -0.14 10.38
CA HIS A 75 -2.72 -0.39 11.62
C HIS A 75 -2.67 0.80 12.58
N ILE A 76 -1.50 1.44 12.71
CA ILE A 76 -1.35 2.66 13.52
C ILE A 76 -2.19 3.79 12.93
N PHE A 77 -2.15 3.98 11.60
CA PHE A 77 -2.93 5.01 10.90
C PHE A 77 -4.43 4.83 11.14
N VAL A 78 -4.99 3.63 10.88
CA VAL A 78 -6.43 3.36 11.11
C VAL A 78 -6.78 3.52 12.59
N GLY A 79 -5.86 3.19 13.50
CA GLY A 79 -6.02 3.45 14.94
C GLY A 79 -6.13 4.93 15.27
N LEU A 80 -5.29 5.77 14.66
CA LEU A 80 -5.30 7.22 14.80
C LEU A 80 -6.62 7.84 14.34
N GLN A 81 -7.18 7.39 13.21
CA GLN A 81 -8.45 7.92 12.68
C GLN A 81 -9.66 7.67 13.60
N ARG A 82 -9.56 6.73 14.56
CA ARG A 82 -10.64 6.45 15.53
C ARG A 82 -10.65 7.41 16.72
N ILE A 83 -9.62 8.24 16.87
CA ILE A 83 -9.51 9.19 17.98
C ILE A 83 -10.50 10.33 17.75
N ARG A 84 -11.60 10.33 18.51
CA ARG A 84 -12.68 11.32 18.37
C ARG A 84 -12.16 12.74 18.62
N GLU A 85 -12.57 13.68 17.78
CA GLU A 85 -12.22 15.10 17.90
C GLU A 85 -12.72 15.74 19.21
N ASP A 86 -13.78 15.19 19.82
CA ASP A 86 -14.53 15.78 20.95
C ASP A 86 -13.80 15.87 22.31
N LEU A 87 -12.64 15.22 22.50
CA LEU A 87 -11.87 15.30 23.75
C LEU A 87 -10.94 16.53 23.76
N PRO A 88 -10.80 17.28 24.88
CA PRO A 88 -9.95 18.46 24.97
C PRO A 88 -8.46 18.13 24.70
N SER A 89 -7.80 18.97 23.89
CA SER A 89 -6.45 18.75 23.33
C SER A 89 -5.35 18.44 24.36
N LYS A 90 -5.42 19.04 25.56
CA LYS A 90 -4.42 18.81 26.63
C LYS A 90 -4.33 17.35 27.10
N ASN A 91 -5.43 16.59 27.02
CA ASN A 91 -5.46 15.18 27.42
C ASN A 91 -5.03 14.24 26.27
N LYS A 92 -4.91 14.76 25.04
CA LYS A 92 -4.55 13.98 23.84
C LYS A 92 -3.05 13.99 23.53
N LYS A 93 -2.31 15.02 23.97
CA LYS A 93 -0.87 15.13 23.75
C LYS A 93 -0.07 13.86 24.10
N PRO A 94 -0.20 13.25 25.31
CA PRO A 94 0.52 12.01 25.63
C PRO A 94 0.11 10.83 24.74
N GLN A 95 -1.14 10.81 24.27
CA GLN A 95 -1.63 9.80 23.33
C GLN A 95 -0.98 9.97 21.95
N PHE A 96 -0.85 11.19 21.43
CA PHE A 96 -0.16 11.45 20.15
C PHE A 96 1.34 11.16 20.23
N VAL A 97 2.00 11.49 21.34
CA VAL A 97 3.39 11.08 21.59
C VAL A 97 3.52 9.56 21.62
N SER A 98 2.57 8.85 22.25
CA SER A 98 2.56 7.38 22.22
C SER A 98 2.39 6.82 20.80
N ILE A 99 1.58 7.45 19.96
CA ILE A 99 1.37 7.02 18.57
C ILE A 99 2.63 7.29 17.72
N SER A 100 3.27 8.44 17.91
CA SER A 100 4.56 8.76 17.30
C SER A 100 5.63 7.72 17.66
N LYS A 101 5.72 7.35 18.94
CA LYS A 101 6.63 6.30 19.41
C LYS A 101 6.31 4.92 18.80
N ASN A 102 5.04 4.60 18.58
CA ASN A 102 4.67 3.37 17.87
C ASN A 102 5.19 3.37 16.43
N TYR A 103 5.06 4.48 15.69
CA TYR A 103 5.64 4.59 14.34
C TYR A 103 7.15 4.37 14.35
N ARG A 104 7.86 5.02 15.26
CA ARG A 104 9.31 4.87 15.41
C ARG A 104 9.72 3.45 15.81
N SER A 105 8.94 2.78 16.65
CA SER A 105 9.17 1.38 17.00
C SER A 105 9.06 0.46 15.79
N VAL A 106 8.10 0.70 14.89
CA VAL A 106 7.97 -0.07 13.65
C VAL A 106 9.14 0.21 12.71
N ILE A 107 9.56 1.48 12.56
CA ILE A 107 10.73 1.85 11.75
C ILE A 107 11.97 1.09 12.24
N ARG A 108 12.22 1.07 13.56
CA ARG A 108 13.38 0.38 14.14
C ARG A 108 13.33 -1.12 13.99
N ALA A 109 12.18 -1.74 14.21
CA ALA A 109 12.03 -3.18 13.99
C ALA A 109 12.36 -3.57 12.53
N CYS A 110 11.95 -2.74 11.57
CA CYS A 110 12.29 -2.94 10.16
C CYS A 110 13.78 -2.67 9.86
N MET A 111 14.38 -1.65 10.47
CA MET A 111 15.82 -1.38 10.35
C MET A 111 16.67 -2.53 10.87
N GLU A 112 16.36 -3.07 12.05
CA GLU A 112 17.08 -4.19 12.66
C GLU A 112 17.00 -5.45 11.77
N GLU A 113 15.82 -5.74 11.22
CA GLU A 113 15.64 -6.86 10.28
C GLU A 113 16.44 -6.64 8.99
N LEU A 114 16.40 -5.43 8.41
CA LEU A 114 17.20 -5.08 7.23
C LEU A 114 18.69 -5.21 7.48
N GLN A 115 19.17 -4.77 8.64
CA GLN A 115 20.58 -4.85 9.00
C GLN A 115 21.04 -6.31 9.17
N GLN A 116 20.22 -7.16 9.82
CA GLN A 116 20.49 -8.59 9.94
C GLN A 116 20.56 -9.28 8.57
N VAL A 117 19.60 -8.95 7.69
CA VAL A 117 19.57 -9.51 6.33
C VAL A 117 20.77 -9.01 5.50
N ALA A 118 21.13 -7.74 5.61
CA ALA A 118 22.30 -7.16 4.93
C ALA A 118 23.61 -7.88 5.31
N VAL A 119 23.79 -8.20 6.59
CA VAL A 119 24.99 -8.92 7.08
C VAL A 119 24.99 -10.39 6.66
N SER A 120 23.82 -11.04 6.60
CA SER A 120 23.71 -12.47 6.28
C SER A 120 23.74 -12.77 4.76
N THR A 121 23.51 -11.77 3.91
CA THR A 121 23.40 -11.95 2.47
C THR A 121 24.78 -12.12 1.83
N GLN A 122 24.95 -13.16 0.99
CA GLN A 122 26.22 -13.43 0.29
C GLN A 122 26.41 -12.57 -0.97
N ASP A 123 25.33 -12.00 -1.52
CA ASP A 123 25.37 -11.11 -2.68
C ASP A 123 25.70 -9.67 -2.27
N ALA A 124 26.84 -9.17 -2.72
CA ALA A 124 27.32 -7.82 -2.41
C ALA A 124 26.40 -6.71 -2.94
N ALA A 125 25.72 -6.92 -4.08
CA ALA A 125 24.81 -5.91 -4.64
C ALA A 125 23.56 -5.74 -3.77
N MET A 126 22.97 -6.88 -3.34
CA MET A 126 21.83 -6.89 -2.41
C MET A 126 22.21 -6.36 -1.04
N ALA A 127 23.38 -6.72 -0.50
CA ALA A 127 23.87 -6.17 0.76
C ALA A 127 24.00 -4.64 0.71
N THR A 128 24.51 -4.10 -0.41
CA THR A 128 24.61 -2.65 -0.62
C THR A 128 23.22 -1.99 -0.70
N GLN A 129 22.27 -2.61 -1.40
CA GLN A 129 20.89 -2.11 -1.47
C GLN A 129 20.22 -2.05 -0.10
N TYR A 130 20.33 -3.11 0.71
CA TYR A 130 19.80 -3.12 2.08
C TYR A 130 20.50 -2.09 2.96
N GLY A 131 21.82 -1.91 2.81
CA GLY A 131 22.57 -0.85 3.48
C GLY A 131 22.02 0.55 3.17
N ASN A 132 21.74 0.84 1.91
CA ASN A 132 21.13 2.11 1.50
C ASN A 132 19.73 2.29 2.11
N GLN A 133 18.91 1.23 2.13
CA GLN A 133 17.59 1.27 2.78
C GLN A 133 17.68 1.52 4.29
N VAL A 134 18.65 0.92 4.98
CA VAL A 134 18.91 1.20 6.41
C VAL A 134 19.28 2.68 6.61
N SER A 135 20.16 3.24 5.78
CA SER A 135 20.53 4.65 5.85
C SER A 135 19.33 5.59 5.67
N ILE A 136 18.43 5.27 4.73
CA ILE A 136 17.20 6.04 4.52
C ILE A 136 16.27 5.94 5.74
N LEU A 137 16.08 4.74 6.30
CA LEU A 137 15.24 4.56 7.49
C LEU A 137 15.83 5.24 8.73
N LEU A 138 17.16 5.29 8.87
CA LEU A 138 17.83 6.05 9.93
C LEU A 138 17.54 7.55 9.80
N ALA A 139 17.64 8.10 8.58
CA ALA A 139 17.28 9.50 8.32
C ALA A 139 15.79 9.77 8.62
N VAL A 140 14.91 8.87 8.19
CA VAL A 140 13.47 8.90 8.50
C VAL A 140 13.21 8.93 10.02
N GLU A 141 13.85 8.04 10.79
CA GLU A 141 13.66 7.99 12.24
C GLU A 141 14.21 9.23 12.93
N LEU A 142 15.36 9.74 12.46
CA LEU A 142 16.00 10.95 12.95
C LEU A 142 15.09 12.17 12.80
N ILE A 143 14.57 12.39 11.59
CA ILE A 143 13.67 13.52 11.30
C ILE A 143 12.35 13.34 12.06
N TRP A 144 11.79 12.13 12.07
CA TRP A 144 10.54 11.84 12.79
C TRP A 144 10.68 12.14 14.28
N ASN A 145 11.75 11.65 14.92
CA ASN A 145 11.99 11.89 16.35
C ASN A 145 12.20 13.38 16.63
N LEU A 146 12.89 14.12 15.77
CA LEU A 146 13.02 15.57 15.93
C LEU A 146 11.66 16.26 15.86
N CYS A 147 10.81 15.88 14.89
CA CYS A 147 9.45 16.40 14.77
C CYS A 147 8.59 16.04 15.99
N GLU A 148 8.75 14.84 16.54
CA GLU A 148 8.11 14.43 17.79
C GLU A 148 8.49 15.37 18.94
N VAL A 149 9.79 15.66 19.12
CA VAL A 149 10.29 16.54 20.19
C VAL A 149 9.83 18.00 20.01
N LEU A 150 9.96 18.55 18.80
CA LEU A 150 9.72 19.97 18.54
C LEU A 150 8.23 20.31 18.41
N PHE A 151 7.43 19.46 17.75
CA PHE A 151 6.07 19.81 17.35
C PHE A 151 5.00 19.06 18.16
N ILE A 152 5.17 17.74 18.37
CA ILE A 152 4.14 16.91 19.02
C ILE A 152 4.23 17.01 20.53
N ASP A 153 5.41 16.73 21.08
CA ASP A 153 5.69 16.91 22.50
C ASP A 153 5.99 18.37 22.85
N ALA A 154 6.36 19.23 21.87
CA ALA A 154 6.49 20.68 22.03
C ALA A 154 7.12 21.06 23.39
N ALA A 155 8.30 20.49 23.65
CA ALA A 155 8.92 20.55 24.97
C ALA A 155 9.21 22.00 25.39
N PRO A 156 8.83 22.44 26.59
CA PRO A 156 9.13 23.79 27.04
C PRO A 156 10.63 24.00 27.28
N ALA A 157 11.02 25.27 27.42
CA ALA A 157 12.39 25.65 27.77
C ALA A 157 12.88 24.91 29.03
N GLY A 158 14.16 24.54 29.05
CA GLY A 158 14.74 23.65 30.06
C GLY A 158 14.63 22.18 29.65
N SER A 159 13.41 21.64 29.56
CA SER A 159 13.21 20.23 29.15
C SER A 159 13.59 19.95 27.68
N LEU A 160 13.52 20.97 26.82
CA LEU A 160 13.87 20.85 25.41
C LEU A 160 15.30 20.30 25.20
N VAL A 161 16.29 20.83 25.95
CA VAL A 161 17.69 20.39 25.82
C VAL A 161 17.85 18.93 26.24
N LEU A 162 17.10 18.48 27.25
CA LEU A 162 17.10 17.08 27.68
C LEU A 162 16.53 16.16 26.60
N HIS A 163 15.42 16.54 25.97
CA HIS A 163 14.85 15.76 24.87
C HIS A 163 15.75 15.76 23.63
N LEU A 164 16.46 16.86 23.34
CA LEU A 164 17.44 16.91 22.27
C LEU A 164 18.69 16.07 22.57
N LEU A 165 19.13 15.98 23.82
CA LEU A 165 20.19 15.07 24.25
C LEU A 165 19.77 13.61 24.05
N ASP A 166 18.56 13.25 24.47
CA ASP A 166 18.02 11.91 24.24
C ASP A 166 17.86 11.62 22.74
N TRP A 167 17.47 12.62 21.94
CA TRP A 167 17.43 12.52 20.48
C TRP A 167 18.80 12.20 19.89
N VAL A 168 19.86 12.91 20.29
CA VAL A 168 21.23 12.65 19.77
C VAL A 168 21.76 11.29 20.23
N ARG A 169 21.65 10.97 21.52
CA ARG A 169 22.12 9.69 22.09
C ARG A 169 21.55 8.50 21.35
N LEU A 170 20.28 8.62 20.98
CA LEU A 170 19.53 7.54 20.37
C LEU A 170 19.91 7.27 18.91
N HIS A 171 20.35 8.28 18.18
CA HIS A 171 20.83 8.14 16.80
C HIS A 171 22.36 8.02 16.72
N LYS A 172 23.06 8.10 17.86
CA LYS A 172 24.51 7.94 17.99
C LYS A 172 24.85 6.83 18.98
N ALA A 173 24.58 5.58 18.59
CA ALA A 173 24.83 4.39 19.40
C ALA A 173 26.29 3.88 19.35
N ASP A 174 27.16 4.47 18.54
CA ASP A 174 28.56 4.04 18.39
C ASP A 174 29.38 4.18 19.67
N VAL A 175 29.03 5.15 20.53
CA VAL A 175 29.69 5.40 21.81
C VAL A 175 29.47 4.22 22.77
N ASP A 176 28.28 3.63 22.82
CA ASP A 176 27.99 2.50 23.69
C ASP A 176 28.69 1.22 23.25
N GLU A 177 28.86 1.03 21.93
CA GLU A 177 29.65 -0.09 21.39
C GLU A 177 31.13 0.06 21.75
N LYS A 178 31.73 1.22 21.43
CA LYS A 178 33.12 1.53 21.77
C LYS A 178 33.38 1.42 23.26
N ALA A 179 32.47 1.93 24.10
CA ALA A 179 32.61 1.82 25.54
C ALA A 179 32.61 0.36 26.02
N ARG A 180 31.78 -0.50 25.43
CA ARG A 180 31.74 -1.93 25.76
C ARG A 180 33.05 -2.62 25.38
N GLU A 181 33.61 -2.30 24.21
CA GLU A 181 34.92 -2.80 23.78
C GLU A 181 36.03 -2.38 24.74
N VAL A 182 36.09 -1.09 25.12
CA VAL A 182 37.08 -0.57 26.07
C VAL A 182 36.95 -1.25 27.44
N LEU A 183 35.72 -1.39 27.94
CA LEU A 183 35.47 -1.97 29.26
C LEU A 183 35.70 -3.49 29.31
N ALA A 184 35.61 -4.17 28.18
CA ALA A 184 35.92 -5.60 28.06
C ALA A 184 37.41 -5.90 27.94
N SER A 185 38.25 -4.89 27.67
CA SER A 185 39.71 -5.02 27.62
C SER A 185 40.31 -5.38 28.98
N GLU A 186 41.46 -6.06 28.98
CA GLU A 186 42.19 -6.44 30.21
C GLU A 186 42.64 -5.22 31.02
N SER A 187 43.05 -4.13 30.35
CA SER A 187 43.38 -2.83 30.97
C SER A 187 42.59 -1.68 30.32
N PRO A 188 41.32 -1.46 30.73
CA PRO A 188 40.45 -0.45 30.11
C PRO A 188 41.05 0.95 30.08
N ALA A 189 41.80 1.32 31.12
CA ALA A 189 42.35 2.67 31.29
C ALA A 189 43.61 2.95 30.44
N GLU A 190 44.20 1.92 29.84
CA GLU A 190 45.33 2.03 28.90
C GLU A 190 44.89 1.82 27.45
N HIS A 191 43.61 1.54 27.22
CA HIS A 191 43.05 1.32 25.89
C HIS A 191 43.12 2.59 25.04
N GLN A 192 43.44 2.46 23.75
CA GLN A 192 43.60 3.60 22.83
C GLN A 192 42.36 4.51 22.78
N ALA A 193 41.16 3.91 22.74
CA ALA A 193 39.89 4.63 22.70
C ALA A 193 39.36 5.08 24.09
N TYR A 194 40.12 4.92 25.18
CA TYR A 194 39.63 5.21 26.54
C TYR A 194 39.17 6.66 26.69
N TRP A 195 40.03 7.62 26.32
CA TRP A 195 39.71 9.05 26.44
C TRP A 195 38.62 9.47 25.47
N ASP A 196 38.57 8.89 24.27
CA ASP A 196 37.49 9.12 23.30
C ASP A 196 36.13 8.73 23.89
N VAL A 197 36.05 7.61 24.62
CA VAL A 197 34.83 7.17 25.32
C VAL A 197 34.46 8.13 26.45
N VAL A 198 35.43 8.52 27.29
CA VAL A 198 35.19 9.46 28.41
C VAL A 198 34.67 10.80 27.87
N ILE A 199 35.34 11.35 26.87
CA ILE A 199 34.97 12.63 26.26
C ILE A 199 33.62 12.50 25.55
N SER A 200 33.36 11.41 24.84
CA SER A 200 32.04 11.15 24.22
C SER A 200 30.91 11.11 25.25
N TYR A 201 31.13 10.51 26.43
CA TYR A 201 30.13 10.56 27.51
C TYR A 201 29.88 11.98 28.01
N VAL A 202 30.93 12.80 28.18
CA VAL A 202 30.78 14.21 28.57
C VAL A 202 30.03 15.00 27.50
N LEU A 203 30.38 14.84 26.21
CA LEU A 203 29.74 15.52 25.08
C LEU A 203 28.24 15.16 24.97
N GLN A 204 27.88 13.92 25.30
CA GLN A 204 26.49 13.44 25.37
C GLN A 204 25.78 13.80 26.68
N GLY A 205 26.43 14.49 27.63
CA GLY A 205 25.86 14.84 28.93
C GLY A 205 25.63 13.63 29.87
N ARG A 206 26.37 12.53 29.69
CA ARG A 206 26.33 11.30 30.48
C ARG A 206 27.39 11.33 31.58
N MET A 207 27.18 12.23 32.54
CA MET A 207 28.19 12.54 33.55
C MET A 207 28.46 11.37 34.49
N ASP A 208 27.45 10.58 34.84
CA ASP A 208 27.62 9.44 35.74
C ASP A 208 28.46 8.32 35.12
N GLU A 209 28.27 8.03 33.83
CA GLU A 209 29.09 7.07 33.10
C GLU A 209 30.52 7.56 32.91
N ALA A 210 30.70 8.84 32.57
CA ALA A 210 32.04 9.45 32.50
C ALA A 210 32.78 9.32 33.84
N ARG A 211 32.12 9.60 34.97
CA ARG A 211 32.68 9.45 36.32
C ARG A 211 33.08 8.00 36.62
N GLN A 212 32.21 7.04 36.32
CA GLN A 212 32.49 5.61 36.54
C GLN A 212 33.74 5.14 35.78
N VAL A 213 33.90 5.61 34.54
CA VAL A 213 35.08 5.29 33.72
C VAL A 213 36.33 5.99 34.25
N LEU A 214 36.24 7.26 34.64
CA LEU A 214 37.35 8.07 35.17
C LEU A 214 37.93 7.53 36.49
N VAL A 215 37.10 6.92 37.35
CA VAL A 215 37.57 6.30 38.61
C VAL A 215 38.64 5.22 38.36
N LYS A 216 38.56 4.50 37.23
CA LYS A 216 39.54 3.47 36.87
C LYS A 216 40.93 4.06 36.59
N GLN A 217 40.99 5.21 35.92
CA GLN A 217 42.25 5.91 35.66
C GLN A 217 42.79 6.62 36.91
N ALA A 218 41.91 7.14 37.76
CA ALA A 218 42.30 7.73 39.04
C ALA A 218 42.99 6.72 39.98
N ALA A 219 42.68 5.41 39.84
CA ALA A 219 43.35 4.34 40.59
C ALA A 219 44.79 4.08 40.10
N LEU A 220 45.07 4.27 38.82
CA LEU A 220 46.38 4.06 38.21
C LEU A 220 47.32 5.26 38.37
N GLN A 221 46.78 6.47 38.57
CA GLN A 221 47.57 7.69 38.76
C GLN A 221 47.36 8.34 40.15
N PRO A 222 47.97 7.79 41.22
CA PRO A 222 47.83 8.34 42.58
C PRO A 222 48.26 9.80 42.72
N ALA A 223 49.24 10.25 41.91
CA ALA A 223 49.74 11.62 41.92
C ALA A 223 48.70 12.65 41.44
N ALA A 224 47.82 12.26 40.52
CA ALA A 224 46.74 13.10 39.97
C ALA A 224 45.41 12.93 40.73
N ARG A 225 45.38 12.14 41.81
CA ARG A 225 44.14 11.78 42.54
C ARG A 225 43.34 12.99 43.03
N VAL A 226 44.01 14.08 43.39
CA VAL A 226 43.34 15.32 43.81
C VAL A 226 42.59 15.95 42.63
N MET A 227 43.21 15.99 41.44
CA MET A 227 42.59 16.50 40.21
C MET A 227 41.38 15.64 39.81
N PHE A 228 41.52 14.32 39.82
CA PHE A 228 40.40 13.42 39.51
C PHE A 228 39.22 13.57 40.49
N LYS A 229 39.50 13.76 41.79
CA LYS A 229 38.43 14.04 42.77
C LYS A 229 37.76 15.39 42.55
N LEU A 230 38.54 16.41 42.18
CA LEU A 230 37.99 17.72 41.87
C LEU A 230 37.06 17.64 40.66
N LEU A 231 37.50 17.01 39.57
CA LEU A 231 36.68 16.80 38.38
C LEU A 231 35.44 15.94 38.69
N ASP A 232 35.59 14.86 39.47
CA ASP A 232 34.44 14.01 39.87
C ASP A 232 33.37 14.82 40.61
N ASN A 233 33.77 15.73 41.51
CA ASN A 233 32.85 16.63 42.20
C ASN A 233 32.17 17.61 41.23
N LEU A 234 32.89 18.17 40.26
CA LEU A 234 32.32 19.07 39.25
C LEU A 234 31.28 18.35 38.39
N LEU A 235 31.59 17.14 37.93
CA LEU A 235 30.68 16.30 37.14
C LEU A 235 29.44 15.88 37.95
N MET A 236 29.63 15.48 39.22
CA MET A 236 28.54 15.09 40.11
C MET A 236 27.57 16.24 40.40
N LYS A 237 28.10 17.46 40.54
CA LYS A 237 27.30 18.65 40.87
C LYS A 237 26.58 19.27 39.66
N MET A 238 26.80 18.76 38.44
CA MET A 238 26.21 19.34 37.24
C MET A 238 24.68 19.44 37.38
N PRO A 239 24.10 20.65 37.30
CA PRO A 239 22.65 20.81 37.43
C PRO A 239 21.91 20.22 36.23
N ILE A 240 20.89 19.42 36.49
CA ILE A 240 19.95 18.88 35.49
C ILE A 240 18.56 19.46 35.79
N PHE A 241 17.86 19.93 34.76
CA PHE A 241 16.54 20.54 34.92
C PHE A 241 15.47 19.48 35.20
N ASN A 242 14.81 19.57 36.36
CA ASN A 242 13.74 18.64 36.74
C ASN A 242 12.38 19.36 36.77
N PRO A 243 11.56 19.24 35.70
CA PRO A 243 10.26 19.90 35.65
C PRO A 243 9.25 19.35 36.69
N GLY A 244 9.47 18.14 37.23
CA GLY A 244 8.61 17.51 38.23
C GLY A 244 8.77 18.05 39.65
N GLU A 245 9.87 18.73 39.98
CA GLU A 245 10.22 19.11 41.35
C GLU A 245 9.98 20.61 41.64
N THR A 246 8.88 21.22 41.18
CA THR A 246 8.57 22.66 41.43
C THR A 246 9.68 23.68 41.08
N GLN A 247 10.81 23.25 40.53
CA GLN A 247 11.97 24.08 40.25
C GLN A 247 11.63 25.04 39.12
N THR A 248 11.83 26.33 39.37
CA THR A 248 11.63 27.33 38.31
C THR A 248 12.81 27.34 37.35
N LEU A 249 12.57 27.72 36.09
CA LEU A 249 13.64 27.88 35.10
C LEU A 249 14.74 28.84 35.59
N THR A 250 14.35 29.90 36.30
CA THR A 250 15.28 30.89 36.88
C THR A 250 16.14 30.28 37.99
N GLU A 251 15.56 29.46 38.88
CA GLU A 251 16.34 28.77 39.93
C GLU A 251 17.35 27.79 39.33
N PHE A 252 16.96 27.07 38.27
CA PHE A 252 17.86 26.21 37.53
C PHE A 252 19.01 26.99 36.88
N ASP A 253 18.67 28.07 36.16
CA ASP A 253 19.62 28.95 35.50
C ASP A 253 20.67 29.55 36.46
N VAL A 254 20.24 29.98 37.65
CA VAL A 254 21.16 30.47 38.70
C VAL A 254 22.09 29.37 39.19
N LYS A 255 21.57 28.17 39.49
CA LYS A 255 22.39 27.03 39.91
C LYS A 255 23.39 26.62 38.82
N TRP A 256 22.95 26.62 37.57
CA TRP A 256 23.78 26.27 36.43
C TRP A 256 24.90 27.28 36.19
N ARG A 257 24.61 28.59 36.26
CA ARG A 257 25.65 29.62 36.15
C ARG A 257 26.68 29.51 37.27
N HIS A 258 26.22 29.30 38.51
CA HIS A 258 27.13 29.13 39.63
C HIS A 258 28.03 27.90 39.47
N TRP A 259 27.48 26.77 39.02
CA TRP A 259 28.28 25.59 38.69
C TRP A 259 29.29 25.89 37.57
N ARG A 260 28.89 26.60 36.51
CA ARG A 260 29.80 26.99 35.42
C ARG A 260 30.92 27.90 35.91
N GLU A 261 30.63 28.85 36.79
CA GLU A 261 31.62 29.70 37.46
C GLU A 261 32.60 28.88 38.32
N GLU A 262 32.13 27.85 39.04
CA GLU A 262 33.02 26.91 39.76
C GLU A 262 33.98 26.19 38.80
N VAL A 263 33.49 25.72 37.64
CA VAL A 263 34.34 25.06 36.63
C VAL A 263 35.35 26.05 36.03
N ASP A 264 34.91 27.26 35.68
CA ASP A 264 35.78 28.30 35.10
C ASP A 264 36.86 28.74 36.09
N HIS A 265 36.52 28.89 37.36
CA HIS A 265 37.50 29.19 38.41
C HIS A 265 38.56 28.08 38.52
N CYS A 266 38.18 26.80 38.43
CA CYS A 266 39.14 25.70 38.45
C CYS A 266 40.12 25.73 37.25
N LEU A 267 39.67 26.20 36.08
CA LEU A 267 40.52 26.40 34.91
C LEU A 267 41.47 27.58 35.09
N GLN A 268 40.97 28.71 35.61
CA GLN A 268 41.79 29.91 35.88
C GLN A 268 42.89 29.64 36.90
N ASP A 269 42.60 28.83 37.93
CA ASP A 269 43.56 28.38 38.95
C ASP A 269 44.58 27.36 38.42
N GLN A 270 44.50 26.98 37.13
CA GLN A 270 45.35 25.98 36.48
C GLN A 270 45.35 24.62 37.21
N SER A 271 44.22 24.28 37.85
CA SER A 271 44.08 23.08 38.68
C SER A 271 44.31 21.77 37.90
N PHE A 272 44.16 21.82 36.56
CA PHE A 272 44.27 20.66 35.67
C PHE A 272 45.47 20.71 34.70
N ALA A 273 46.35 21.72 34.78
CA ALA A 273 47.42 21.95 33.79
C ALA A 273 48.43 20.78 33.65
N SER A 274 48.47 19.86 34.61
CA SER A 274 49.33 18.66 34.54
C SER A 274 48.72 17.51 33.71
N ASN A 275 47.43 17.56 33.36
CA ASN A 275 46.76 16.54 32.57
C ASN A 275 45.85 17.18 31.53
N ARG A 276 46.32 17.19 30.27
CA ARG A 276 45.62 17.76 29.12
C ARG A 276 44.18 17.25 29.00
N HIS A 277 43.92 15.96 29.16
CA HIS A 277 42.58 15.42 28.97
C HIS A 277 41.58 15.90 30.04
N LEU A 278 42.02 16.10 31.29
CA LEU A 278 41.15 16.64 32.34
C LEU A 278 40.90 18.13 32.15
N GLU A 279 41.90 18.85 31.66
CA GLU A 279 41.79 20.25 31.28
C GLU A 279 40.82 20.42 30.10
N ASP A 280 40.92 19.58 29.07
CA ASP A 280 40.01 19.57 27.92
C ASP A 280 38.57 19.27 28.35
N ILE A 281 38.35 18.30 29.25
CA ILE A 281 37.01 18.05 29.82
C ILE A 281 36.48 19.30 30.53
N CYS A 282 37.29 19.99 31.32
CA CYS A 282 36.85 21.22 31.99
C CYS A 282 36.54 22.35 30.99
N LYS A 283 37.34 22.51 29.93
CA LYS A 283 37.06 23.48 28.85
C LYS A 283 35.74 23.16 28.14
N ILE A 284 35.47 21.87 27.89
CA ILE A 284 34.17 21.40 27.38
C ILE A 284 33.02 21.78 28.33
N LEU A 285 33.18 21.55 29.64
CA LEU A 285 32.15 21.87 30.65
C LEU A 285 31.85 23.39 30.73
N VAL A 286 32.84 24.25 30.46
CA VAL A 286 32.65 25.72 30.38
C VAL A 286 31.96 26.14 29.08
N GLY A 287 31.92 25.27 28.08
CA GLY A 287 31.35 25.53 26.76
C GLY A 287 32.32 26.25 25.81
N ASP A 288 33.63 25.96 25.92
CA ASP A 288 34.63 26.45 24.97
C ASP A 288 34.38 25.87 23.57
N GLU A 289 33.94 26.72 22.64
CA GLU A 289 33.55 26.33 21.29
C GLU A 289 34.75 25.82 20.47
N ASP A 290 35.94 26.38 20.67
CA ASP A 290 37.14 25.98 19.93
C ASP A 290 37.55 24.55 20.32
N VAL A 291 37.51 24.22 21.62
CA VAL A 291 37.80 22.86 22.12
C VAL A 291 36.73 21.87 21.67
N LEU A 292 35.45 22.25 21.67
CA LEU A 292 34.40 21.38 21.14
C LEU A 292 34.63 21.04 19.65
N LEU A 293 35.12 22.00 18.86
CA LEU A 293 35.47 21.78 17.46
C LEU A 293 36.75 20.96 17.26
N GLU A 294 37.70 20.96 18.21
CA GLU A 294 38.83 20.00 18.19
C GLU A 294 38.35 18.53 18.23
N TYR A 295 37.22 18.28 18.89
CA TYR A 295 36.59 16.95 19.00
C TYR A 295 35.48 16.71 17.94
N LYS A 296 35.53 17.42 16.79
CA LYS A 296 34.58 17.30 15.66
C LYS A 296 34.35 15.85 15.21
N GLU A 297 35.39 15.02 15.15
CA GLU A 297 35.30 13.60 14.79
C GLU A 297 34.48 12.78 15.80
N LEU A 298 34.64 13.07 17.10
CA LEU A 298 33.86 12.42 18.17
C LEU A 298 32.43 12.93 18.23
N LEU A 299 32.14 14.13 17.74
CA LEU A 299 30.77 14.65 17.60
C LEU A 299 30.09 14.08 16.34
N SER A 300 30.86 13.85 15.27
CA SER A 300 30.50 13.34 13.93
C SER A 300 29.46 14.14 13.14
N THR A 301 28.60 14.92 13.80
CA THR A 301 27.51 15.66 13.17
C THR A 301 27.32 17.03 13.79
N TRP A 302 26.88 18.00 12.99
CA TRP A 302 26.69 19.38 13.45
C TRP A 302 25.54 19.51 14.45
N TYR A 303 24.53 18.64 14.36
CA TYR A 303 23.41 18.65 15.30
C TYR A 303 23.79 18.03 16.65
N HIS A 304 24.74 17.09 16.72
CA HIS A 304 25.33 16.69 18.00
C HIS A 304 26.11 17.86 18.62
N PHE A 305 26.94 18.55 17.82
CA PHE A 305 27.62 19.76 18.25
C PHE A 305 26.65 20.84 18.77
N LEU A 306 25.55 21.09 18.05
CA LEU A 306 24.48 22.00 18.50
C LEU A 306 23.97 21.63 19.89
N VAL A 307 23.59 20.36 20.10
CA VAL A 307 23.01 19.93 21.37
C VAL A 307 24.02 20.02 22.51
N THR A 308 25.27 19.64 22.28
CA THR A 308 26.36 19.80 23.26
C THR A 308 26.61 21.28 23.59
N ARG A 309 26.62 22.15 22.58
CA ARG A 309 26.75 23.61 22.76
C ARG A 309 25.60 24.18 23.56
N LEU A 310 24.36 23.75 23.32
CA LEU A 310 23.20 24.16 24.10
C LEU A 310 23.31 23.71 25.56
N LEU A 311 23.80 22.49 25.82
CA LEU A 311 23.98 21.95 27.16
C LEU A 311 24.96 22.78 28.01
N PHE A 312 26.11 23.18 27.44
CA PHE A 312 27.19 23.86 28.18
C PHE A 312 27.21 25.38 28.04
N SER A 313 26.44 25.96 27.10
CA SER A 313 26.38 27.42 26.92
C SER A 313 24.99 28.02 27.13
N HIS A 314 23.92 27.31 26.77
CA HIS A 314 22.55 27.86 26.73
C HIS A 314 21.46 26.85 27.15
N PRO A 315 21.47 26.33 28.40
CA PRO A 315 20.58 25.24 28.80
C PRO A 315 19.10 25.67 28.93
N THR A 316 18.83 26.97 28.98
CA THR A 316 17.47 27.54 29.08
C THR A 316 16.96 28.10 27.75
N VAL A 317 17.54 27.67 26.62
CA VAL A 317 17.13 28.12 25.28
C VAL A 317 15.62 27.91 25.07
N LYS A 318 14.98 28.90 24.46
CA LYS A 318 13.57 28.80 24.09
C LYS A 318 13.44 28.16 22.71
N PRO A 319 12.36 27.41 22.43
CA PRO A 319 12.07 26.88 21.11
C PRO A 319 12.20 27.94 19.98
N THR A 320 11.69 29.14 20.21
CA THR A 320 11.71 30.25 19.23
C THR A 320 13.11 30.76 18.86
N GLU A 321 14.12 30.51 19.70
CA GLU A 321 15.49 30.98 19.50
C GLU A 321 16.40 29.87 18.95
N LEU A 322 15.89 28.63 18.87
CA LEU A 322 16.67 27.44 18.52
C LEU A 322 17.26 27.52 17.11
N HIS A 323 16.54 28.13 16.17
CA HIS A 323 16.99 28.29 14.78
C HIS A 323 18.32 29.06 14.67
N TYR A 324 18.53 30.09 15.50
CA TYR A 324 19.76 30.89 15.48
C TYR A 324 20.98 30.04 15.86
N TYR A 325 20.83 29.24 16.92
CA TYR A 325 21.88 28.33 17.37
C TYR A 325 22.12 27.22 16.36
N ALA A 326 21.07 26.67 15.75
CA ALA A 326 21.18 25.62 14.73
C ALA A 326 21.97 26.10 13.49
N GLN A 327 21.60 27.25 12.93
CA GLN A 327 22.31 27.85 11.79
C GLN A 327 23.77 28.18 12.13
N SER A 328 24.01 28.78 13.31
CA SER A 328 25.36 29.09 13.77
C SER A 328 26.21 27.84 13.96
N SER A 329 25.67 26.79 14.59
CA SER A 329 26.37 25.54 14.83
C SER A 329 26.67 24.79 13.53
N MET A 330 25.74 24.80 12.56
CA MET A 330 25.99 24.24 11.24
C MET A 330 27.13 24.98 10.52
N HIS A 331 27.13 26.32 10.53
CA HIS A 331 28.18 27.12 9.89
C HIS A 331 29.57 26.95 10.53
N MET A 332 29.63 26.72 11.84
CA MET A 332 30.89 26.46 12.55
C MET A 332 31.40 25.03 12.31
N PHE A 333 30.49 24.06 12.27
CA PHE A 333 30.84 22.65 12.17
C PHE A 333 31.12 22.22 10.72
N LEU A 334 30.33 22.67 9.75
CA LEU A 334 30.54 22.36 8.35
C LEU A 334 31.60 23.29 7.76
N ASP A 335 32.49 22.75 6.94
CA ASP A 335 33.49 23.57 6.26
C ASP A 335 32.77 24.51 5.28
N THR A 336 33.24 25.76 5.13
CA THR A 336 32.56 26.76 4.27
C THR A 336 32.43 26.35 2.79
N ARG A 337 33.06 25.24 2.39
CA ARG A 337 33.02 24.68 1.03
C ARG A 337 32.13 23.45 0.90
N SER A 338 31.67 22.84 2.00
CA SER A 338 30.76 21.70 1.93
C SER A 338 29.34 22.18 1.62
N VAL A 339 28.74 21.59 0.58
CA VAL A 339 27.32 21.81 0.27
C VAL A 339 26.50 21.04 1.31
N PRO A 340 25.52 21.67 1.99
CA PRO A 340 24.65 20.98 2.94
C PRO A 340 23.94 19.81 2.27
N GLU A 341 23.84 18.68 2.96
CA GLU A 341 23.08 17.54 2.47
C GLU A 341 21.57 17.83 2.56
N PRO A 342 20.72 17.11 1.81
CA PRO A 342 19.27 17.27 1.92
C PRO A 342 18.76 17.09 3.35
N LEU A 343 19.38 16.18 4.12
CA LEU A 343 19.07 15.97 5.53
C LEU A 343 19.34 17.22 6.38
N ASP A 344 20.46 17.91 6.16
CA ASP A 344 20.81 19.12 6.91
C ASP A 344 19.77 20.22 6.69
N SER A 345 19.32 20.38 5.44
CA SER A 345 18.28 21.34 5.08
C SER A 345 16.95 21.03 5.77
N ILE A 346 16.55 19.75 5.82
CA ILE A 346 15.35 19.31 6.54
C ILE A 346 15.45 19.58 8.04
N LEU A 347 16.58 19.24 8.67
CA LEU A 347 16.79 19.44 10.10
C LEU A 347 16.78 20.94 10.46
N LEU A 348 17.39 21.79 9.64
CA LEU A 348 17.34 23.24 9.80
C LEU A 348 15.91 23.77 9.70
N ALA A 349 15.15 23.36 8.68
CA ALA A 349 13.74 23.75 8.54
C ALA A 349 12.92 23.34 9.78
N ALA A 350 13.19 22.16 10.36
CA ALA A 350 12.56 21.72 11.60
C ALA A 350 12.93 22.63 12.78
N PHE A 351 14.20 23.02 12.92
CA PHE A 351 14.66 23.98 13.96
C PHE A 351 14.14 25.41 13.75
N GLU A 352 13.83 25.79 12.51
CA GLU A 352 13.13 27.04 12.14
C GLU A 352 11.63 27.00 12.38
N PHE A 353 11.10 25.84 12.79
CA PHE A 353 9.67 25.58 12.97
C PHE A 353 8.85 25.72 11.66
N ASP A 354 9.48 25.56 10.50
CA ASP A 354 8.80 25.54 9.20
C ASP A 354 8.41 24.10 8.82
N ILE A 355 7.25 23.67 9.32
CA ILE A 355 6.69 22.34 9.05
C ILE A 355 6.43 22.12 7.56
N HIS A 356 6.04 23.18 6.82
CA HIS A 356 5.73 23.04 5.40
C HIS A 356 6.99 22.76 4.58
N GLN A 357 8.09 23.43 4.92
CA GLN A 357 9.38 23.18 4.28
C GLN A 357 9.92 21.78 4.63
N VAL A 358 9.78 21.33 5.89
CA VAL A 358 10.12 19.94 6.29
C VAL A 358 9.35 18.92 5.43
N ILE A 359 8.03 19.08 5.30
CA ILE A 359 7.21 18.17 4.49
C ILE A 359 7.65 18.18 3.02
N LYS A 360 7.89 19.37 2.45
CA LYS A 360 8.31 19.53 1.05
C LYS A 360 9.66 18.86 0.78
N ASP A 361 10.66 19.13 1.62
CA ASP A 361 12.01 18.60 1.41
C ASP A 361 12.05 17.08 1.66
N CYS A 362 11.30 16.58 2.64
CA CYS A 362 11.12 15.15 2.84
C CYS A 362 10.43 14.46 1.64
N SER A 363 9.44 15.09 1.00
CA SER A 363 8.80 14.57 -0.21
C SER A 363 9.79 14.38 -1.36
N ILE A 364 10.81 15.23 -1.45
CA ILE A 364 11.82 15.19 -2.51
C ILE A 364 12.96 14.22 -2.14
N ALA A 365 13.46 14.30 -0.91
CA ALA A 365 14.66 13.59 -0.49
C ALA A 365 14.45 12.10 -0.19
N LEU A 366 13.27 11.71 0.32
CA LEU A 366 13.04 10.36 0.83
C LEU A 366 12.46 9.38 -0.21
N ASN A 367 12.21 9.83 -1.44
CA ASN A 367 11.66 9.07 -2.58
C ASN A 367 10.35 8.29 -2.35
N ASN A 368 9.81 8.23 -1.12
CA ASN A 368 8.57 7.55 -0.79
C ASN A 368 7.63 8.49 -0.02
N TRP A 369 6.38 8.54 -0.46
CA TRP A 369 5.29 9.30 0.17
C TRP A 369 4.89 8.80 1.57
N TRP A 370 5.38 7.64 2.03
CA TRP A 370 5.08 7.07 3.34
C TRP A 370 5.35 8.06 4.49
N PHE A 371 6.56 8.62 4.54
CA PHE A 371 6.96 9.50 5.64
C PHE A 371 6.05 10.72 5.72
N VAL A 372 5.92 11.43 4.60
CA VAL A 372 5.16 12.67 4.51
C VAL A 372 3.66 12.43 4.67
N GLY A 373 3.11 11.32 4.18
CA GLY A 373 1.71 10.96 4.36
C GLY A 373 1.36 10.71 5.83
N HIS A 374 2.16 9.90 6.52
CA HIS A 374 1.90 9.55 7.93
C HIS A 374 2.25 10.67 8.91
N LEU A 375 3.36 11.39 8.70
CA LEU A 375 3.74 12.50 9.57
C LEU A 375 2.71 13.64 9.44
N THR A 376 2.33 14.01 8.21
CA THR A 376 1.32 15.05 7.99
C THR A 376 -0.02 14.67 8.60
N ASP A 377 -0.45 13.40 8.46
CA ASP A 377 -1.67 12.92 9.10
C ASP A 377 -1.63 13.07 10.63
N LEU A 378 -0.51 12.70 11.27
CA LEU A 378 -0.34 12.86 12.71
C LEU A 378 -0.31 14.33 13.15
N LEU A 379 0.38 15.19 12.39
CA LEU A 379 0.44 16.64 12.67
C LEU A 379 -0.91 17.32 12.50
N ASP A 380 -1.72 16.91 11.52
CA ASP A 380 -3.09 17.38 11.33
C ASP A 380 -4.01 16.97 12.49
N HIS A 381 -3.88 15.74 12.99
CA HIS A 381 -4.58 15.30 14.22
C HIS A 381 -4.15 16.09 15.46
N CYS A 382 -2.90 16.55 15.51
CA CYS A 382 -2.41 17.46 16.55
C CYS A 382 -2.90 18.91 16.36
N LYS A 383 -3.61 19.22 15.27
CA LYS A 383 -4.08 20.57 14.90
C LYS A 383 -2.95 21.58 14.72
N LEU A 384 -1.79 21.11 14.26
CA LEU A 384 -0.60 21.92 14.00
C LEU A 384 -0.56 22.47 12.56
N LEU A 385 -1.32 21.85 11.65
CA LEU A 385 -1.43 22.28 10.26
C LEU A 385 -2.69 23.12 10.08
N GLN A 386 -2.57 24.22 9.33
CA GLN A 386 -3.73 25.02 8.94
C GLN A 386 -4.46 24.32 7.80
N SER A 387 -5.76 24.11 7.95
CA SER A 387 -6.64 23.55 6.91
C SER A 387 -6.94 24.60 5.84
N HIS A 388 -5.92 25.03 5.10
CA HIS A 388 -6.12 25.83 3.88
C HIS A 388 -6.22 24.89 2.69
N ASN A 389 -7.32 25.01 1.95
CA ASN A 389 -7.46 24.31 0.67
C ASN A 389 -6.42 24.87 -0.30
N LEU A 390 -5.64 23.96 -0.88
CA LEU A 390 -4.74 24.27 -1.98
C LEU A 390 -5.57 24.70 -3.19
N HIS A 391 -4.95 25.38 -4.16
CA HIS A 391 -5.64 25.93 -5.34
C HIS A 391 -6.43 24.89 -6.16
N PHE A 392 -6.17 23.60 -5.94
CA PHE A 392 -6.82 22.46 -6.59
C PHE A 392 -7.92 21.79 -5.75
N GLY A 393 -8.36 22.40 -4.64
CA GLY A 393 -9.59 22.02 -3.94
C GLY A 393 -9.44 20.97 -2.83
N SER A 394 -8.22 20.56 -2.48
CA SER A 394 -7.93 19.65 -1.36
C SER A 394 -6.92 20.28 -0.40
N ASN A 395 -6.86 19.79 0.83
CA ASN A 395 -5.85 20.20 1.81
C ASN A 395 -4.52 19.41 1.62
N LEU A 396 -3.45 19.89 2.26
CA LEU A 396 -2.12 19.26 2.15
C LEU A 396 -2.12 17.80 2.62
N ARG A 397 -2.82 17.50 3.72
CA ARG A 397 -2.93 16.14 4.27
C ARG A 397 -3.52 15.18 3.23
N GLU A 398 -4.68 15.52 2.68
CA GLU A 398 -5.36 14.68 1.72
C GLU A 398 -4.55 14.53 0.43
N PHE A 399 -3.92 15.60 -0.08
CA PHE A 399 -3.03 15.49 -1.22
C PHE A 399 -1.92 14.44 -1.01
N LEU A 400 -1.20 14.50 0.11
CA LEU A 400 -0.10 13.56 0.40
C LEU A 400 -0.60 12.13 0.64
N LEU A 401 -1.76 11.98 1.29
CA LEU A 401 -2.38 10.67 1.48
C LEU A 401 -2.86 10.06 0.15
N LEU A 402 -3.39 10.87 -0.77
CA LEU A 402 -3.81 10.40 -2.10
C LEU A 402 -2.62 9.94 -2.94
N GLU A 403 -1.51 10.67 -2.93
CA GLU A 403 -0.28 10.27 -3.62
C GLU A 403 0.29 8.97 -3.02
N TYR A 404 0.36 8.88 -1.68
CA TYR A 404 0.81 7.66 -1.00
C TYR A 404 -0.10 6.45 -1.30
N ALA A 405 -1.42 6.62 -1.16
CA ALA A 405 -2.39 5.57 -1.43
C ALA A 405 -2.34 5.11 -2.89
N SER A 406 -2.18 6.05 -3.84
CA SER A 406 -2.03 5.73 -5.27
C SER A 406 -0.75 4.94 -5.53
N GLY A 407 0.37 5.29 -4.88
CA GLY A 407 1.62 4.52 -4.94
C GLY A 407 1.45 3.09 -4.41
N LEU A 408 0.75 2.91 -3.29
CA LEU A 408 0.44 1.57 -2.75
C LEU A 408 -0.52 0.77 -3.65
N PHE A 409 -1.41 1.45 -4.38
CA PHE A 409 -2.44 0.82 -5.19
C PHE A 409 -1.87 0.09 -6.41
N THR A 410 -0.76 0.58 -6.95
CA THR A 410 -0.05 -0.08 -8.06
C THR A 410 0.51 -1.44 -7.65
N HIS A 411 0.82 -1.63 -6.36
CA HIS A 411 1.45 -2.85 -5.87
C HIS A 411 0.46 -4.02 -5.71
N HIS A 412 0.84 -5.18 -6.24
CA HIS A 412 -0.03 -6.36 -6.38
C HIS A 412 -0.65 -6.89 -5.07
N SER A 413 0.00 -6.65 -3.92
CA SER A 413 -0.46 -7.12 -2.60
C SER A 413 -0.87 -6.01 -1.62
N LEU A 414 -0.45 -4.75 -1.85
CA LEU A 414 -0.70 -3.63 -0.91
C LEU A 414 -1.92 -2.79 -1.27
N TRP A 415 -2.49 -2.96 -2.47
CA TRP A 415 -3.67 -2.20 -2.92
C TRP A 415 -4.87 -2.24 -1.96
N GLN A 416 -5.00 -3.28 -1.12
CA GLN A 416 -6.07 -3.32 -0.12
C GLN A 416 -5.88 -2.29 0.99
N LEU A 417 -4.65 -2.05 1.42
CA LEU A 417 -4.33 -1.04 2.42
C LEU A 417 -4.66 0.36 1.86
N ALA A 418 -4.35 0.58 0.58
CA ALA A 418 -4.65 1.82 -0.14
C ALA A 418 -6.14 2.19 -0.10
N VAL A 419 -7.05 1.21 -0.15
CA VAL A 419 -8.50 1.45 -0.05
C VAL A 419 -8.86 2.17 1.25
N ASP A 420 -8.30 1.70 2.37
CA ASP A 420 -8.60 2.29 3.67
C ASP A 420 -7.98 3.70 3.80
N TYR A 421 -6.85 3.99 3.14
CA TYR A 421 -6.35 5.37 3.04
C TYR A 421 -7.29 6.28 2.23
N PHE A 422 -7.82 5.79 1.10
CA PHE A 422 -8.80 6.53 0.30
C PHE A 422 -10.09 6.83 1.08
N ASP A 423 -10.54 5.92 1.94
CA ASP A 423 -11.73 6.16 2.77
C ASP A 423 -11.57 7.32 3.76
N HIS A 424 -10.34 7.63 4.17
CA HIS A 424 -10.03 8.73 5.09
C HIS A 424 -9.60 10.02 4.37
N CYS A 425 -9.83 10.10 3.06
CA CYS A 425 -9.68 11.29 2.23
C CYS A 425 -11.07 11.87 1.89
N PRO A 426 -11.47 13.03 2.46
CA PRO A 426 -12.85 13.49 2.44
C PRO A 426 -13.37 14.00 1.08
N GLU A 427 -12.54 14.68 0.27
CA GLU A 427 -12.97 15.36 -0.95
C GLU A 427 -12.84 14.43 -2.17
N PHE A 428 -11.64 13.85 -2.37
CA PHE A 428 -11.31 13.12 -3.60
C PHE A 428 -11.11 11.62 -3.41
N GLY A 429 -11.05 11.13 -2.16
CA GLY A 429 -10.78 9.72 -1.85
C GLY A 429 -11.68 8.73 -2.59
N ARG A 430 -13.00 8.99 -2.57
CA ARG A 430 -13.98 8.13 -3.25
C ARG A 430 -13.78 8.11 -4.77
N VAL A 431 -13.55 9.26 -5.39
CA VAL A 431 -13.37 9.37 -6.85
C VAL A 431 -12.09 8.64 -7.28
N TYR A 432 -11.02 8.78 -6.51
CA TYR A 432 -9.77 8.05 -6.75
C TYR A 432 -9.98 6.54 -6.65
N LEU A 433 -10.65 6.07 -5.60
CA LEU A 433 -10.96 4.65 -5.43
C LEU A 433 -11.81 4.12 -6.59
N GLU A 434 -12.85 4.86 -7.01
CA GLU A 434 -13.73 4.48 -8.12
C GLU A 434 -12.96 4.31 -9.45
N LEU A 435 -11.95 5.15 -9.70
CA LEU A 435 -11.12 5.09 -10.91
C LEU A 435 -10.03 4.01 -10.86
N GLN A 436 -9.44 3.78 -9.68
CA GLN A 436 -8.31 2.86 -9.53
C GLN A 436 -8.77 1.41 -9.34
N ILE A 437 -9.91 1.16 -8.69
CA ILE A 437 -10.38 -0.20 -8.36
C ILE A 437 -10.59 -1.09 -9.59
N GLU A 438 -10.99 -0.50 -10.72
CA GLU A 438 -11.18 -1.22 -11.97
C GLU A 438 -9.86 -1.68 -12.60
N ARG A 439 -8.74 -1.07 -12.21
CA ARG A 439 -7.39 -1.39 -12.72
C ARG A 439 -6.74 -2.56 -11.99
N VAL A 440 -7.31 -3.02 -10.87
CA VAL A 440 -6.78 -4.15 -10.12
C VAL A 440 -6.76 -5.40 -11.01
N PRO A 441 -5.61 -6.07 -11.21
CA PRO A 441 -5.56 -7.23 -12.09
C PRO A 441 -6.40 -8.39 -11.52
N LEU A 442 -7.43 -8.80 -12.28
CA LEU A 442 -8.40 -9.83 -11.88
C LEU A 442 -7.98 -11.21 -12.40
N ASP A 443 -6.90 -11.75 -11.85
CA ASP A 443 -6.33 -13.01 -12.32
C ASP A 443 -7.21 -14.21 -11.93
N THR A 444 -7.71 -14.19 -10.70
CA THR A 444 -8.47 -15.28 -10.08
C THR A 444 -9.87 -14.82 -9.65
N GLU A 445 -10.82 -15.77 -9.63
CA GLU A 445 -12.19 -15.50 -9.15
C GLU A 445 -12.21 -15.09 -7.67
N ARG A 446 -11.33 -15.65 -6.84
CA ARG A 446 -11.19 -15.26 -5.42
C ARG A 446 -10.82 -13.79 -5.29
N LYS A 447 -9.87 -13.30 -6.10
CA LYS A 447 -9.47 -11.89 -6.10
C LYS A 447 -10.63 -10.99 -6.56
N ALA A 448 -11.35 -11.38 -7.62
CA ALA A 448 -12.53 -10.63 -8.08
C ALA A 448 -13.63 -10.55 -7.01
N LEU A 449 -13.95 -11.65 -6.33
CA LEU A 449 -14.91 -11.65 -5.22
C LEU A 449 -14.48 -10.73 -4.07
N LYS A 450 -13.18 -10.68 -3.78
CA LYS A 450 -12.64 -9.78 -2.75
C LYS A 450 -12.82 -8.31 -3.14
N VAL A 451 -12.49 -7.95 -4.38
CA VAL A 451 -12.70 -6.58 -4.90
C VAL A 451 -14.18 -6.21 -4.86
N ILE A 452 -15.07 -7.11 -5.29
CA ILE A 452 -16.50 -6.84 -5.26
C ILE A 452 -17.01 -6.62 -3.83
N ARG A 453 -16.57 -7.43 -2.86
CA ARG A 453 -16.95 -7.23 -1.45
C ARG A 453 -16.56 -5.84 -0.95
N ILE A 454 -15.37 -5.37 -1.31
CA ILE A 454 -14.88 -4.03 -0.97
C ILE A 454 -15.79 -2.94 -1.59
N CYS A 455 -16.16 -3.10 -2.86
CA CYS A 455 -17.08 -2.19 -3.56
C CYS A 455 -18.51 -2.23 -2.98
N GLU A 456 -19.02 -3.41 -2.64
CA GLU A 456 -20.36 -3.59 -2.05
C GLU A 456 -20.47 -2.92 -0.68
N GLN A 457 -19.43 -3.05 0.16
CA GLN A 457 -19.36 -2.35 1.46
C GLN A 457 -19.42 -0.83 1.32
N ARG A 458 -18.94 -0.29 0.19
CA ARG A 458 -18.88 1.16 -0.12
C ARG A 458 -19.96 1.63 -1.10
N GLN A 459 -20.95 0.78 -1.40
CA GLN A 459 -22.07 1.09 -2.31
C GLN A 459 -21.64 1.51 -3.73
N MET A 460 -20.52 0.97 -4.22
CA MET A 460 -19.96 1.26 -5.55
C MET A 460 -20.58 0.34 -6.63
N THR A 461 -21.87 0.52 -6.91
CA THR A 461 -22.65 -0.42 -7.75
C THR A 461 -22.20 -0.48 -9.20
N GLU A 462 -21.71 0.62 -9.75
CA GLU A 462 -21.23 0.69 -11.14
C GLU A 462 -19.94 -0.10 -11.32
N GLN A 463 -19.01 0.02 -10.37
CA GLN A 463 -17.75 -0.72 -10.37
C GLN A 463 -18.01 -2.22 -10.18
N VAL A 464 -18.95 -2.61 -9.29
CA VAL A 464 -19.37 -4.02 -9.17
C VAL A 464 -19.88 -4.57 -10.50
N ARG A 465 -20.71 -3.80 -11.20
CA ARG A 465 -21.24 -4.18 -12.52
C ARG A 465 -20.10 -4.32 -13.54
N SER A 466 -19.20 -3.34 -13.61
CA SER A 466 -18.03 -3.31 -14.49
C SER A 466 -17.13 -4.54 -14.28
N ILE A 467 -16.75 -4.81 -13.03
CA ILE A 467 -15.92 -5.96 -12.63
C ILE A 467 -16.60 -7.29 -13.02
N CYS A 468 -17.90 -7.42 -12.76
CA CYS A 468 -18.65 -8.63 -13.13
C CYS A 468 -18.66 -8.84 -14.65
N LYS A 469 -18.81 -7.78 -15.46
CA LYS A 469 -18.75 -7.87 -16.93
C LYS A 469 -17.36 -8.32 -17.42
N ILE A 470 -16.29 -7.78 -16.84
CA ILE A 470 -14.91 -8.18 -17.18
C ILE A 470 -14.71 -9.67 -16.90
N MET A 471 -15.13 -10.14 -15.71
CA MET A 471 -15.02 -11.55 -15.32
C MET A 471 -15.89 -12.46 -16.20
N ALA A 472 -17.10 -12.02 -16.56
CA ALA A 472 -17.99 -12.76 -17.44
C ALA A 472 -17.36 -12.95 -18.84
N LYS A 473 -16.77 -11.87 -19.40
CA LYS A 473 -16.06 -11.93 -20.70
C LYS A 473 -14.82 -12.81 -20.64
N LYS A 474 -14.05 -12.76 -19.54
CA LYS A 474 -12.87 -13.63 -19.33
C LYS A 474 -13.28 -15.10 -19.24
N ALA A 475 -14.35 -15.41 -18.51
CA ALA A 475 -14.88 -16.76 -18.39
C ALA A 475 -15.39 -17.29 -19.74
N LEU A 476 -16.09 -16.46 -20.52
CA LEU A 476 -16.55 -16.79 -21.87
C LEU A 476 -15.38 -17.12 -22.81
N ARG A 477 -14.31 -16.30 -22.80
CA ARG A 477 -13.09 -16.55 -23.60
C ARG A 477 -12.41 -17.87 -23.23
N ASN A 478 -12.48 -18.27 -21.96
CA ASN A 478 -11.92 -19.54 -21.48
C ASN A 478 -12.89 -20.72 -21.65
N ASN A 479 -13.98 -20.54 -22.40
CA ASN A 479 -15.02 -21.55 -22.65
C ASN A 479 -15.68 -22.13 -21.38
N ARG A 480 -15.71 -21.35 -20.29
CA ARG A 480 -16.39 -21.69 -19.03
C ARG A 480 -17.75 -21.00 -19.00
N LEU A 481 -18.73 -21.60 -19.67
CA LEU A 481 -20.06 -21.01 -19.89
C LEU A 481 -20.83 -20.81 -18.58
N GLY A 482 -20.81 -21.76 -17.65
CA GLY A 482 -21.48 -21.62 -16.36
C GLY A 482 -20.93 -20.44 -15.56
N SER A 483 -19.61 -20.36 -15.40
CA SER A 483 -18.97 -19.22 -14.74
C SER A 483 -19.33 -17.89 -15.43
N ALA A 484 -19.30 -17.85 -16.77
CA ALA A 484 -19.65 -16.64 -17.52
C ALA A 484 -21.10 -16.20 -17.26
N LEU A 485 -22.04 -17.14 -17.23
CA LEU A 485 -23.45 -16.86 -16.97
C LEU A 485 -23.66 -16.33 -15.54
N SER A 486 -23.04 -16.97 -14.54
CA SER A 486 -23.11 -16.52 -13.15
C SER A 486 -22.63 -15.08 -12.97
N TRP A 487 -21.49 -14.73 -13.59
CA TRP A 487 -20.97 -13.37 -13.58
C TRP A 487 -21.88 -12.38 -14.34
N SER A 488 -22.48 -12.79 -15.44
CA SER A 488 -23.43 -11.98 -16.22
C SER A 488 -24.71 -11.66 -15.43
N ILE A 489 -25.23 -12.65 -14.70
CA ILE A 489 -26.39 -12.50 -13.82
C ILE A 489 -26.07 -11.50 -12.72
N ARG A 490 -24.91 -11.63 -12.07
CA ARG A 490 -24.46 -10.69 -11.04
C ARG A 490 -24.28 -9.27 -11.58
N ALA A 491 -23.81 -9.12 -12.82
CA ALA A 491 -23.72 -7.84 -13.51
C ALA A 491 -25.10 -7.25 -13.88
N LYS A 492 -26.17 -8.04 -13.82
CA LYS A 492 -27.49 -7.69 -14.37
C LYS A 492 -27.42 -7.29 -15.85
N ASP A 493 -26.53 -7.92 -16.62
CA ASP A 493 -26.38 -7.65 -18.05
C ASP A 493 -27.26 -8.62 -18.86
N ALA A 494 -28.46 -8.16 -19.23
CA ALA A 494 -29.43 -8.96 -19.97
C ALA A 494 -28.94 -9.35 -21.38
N ALA A 495 -28.24 -8.44 -22.07
CA ALA A 495 -27.74 -8.70 -23.42
C ALA A 495 -26.64 -9.77 -23.40
N PHE A 496 -25.71 -9.68 -22.45
CA PHE A 496 -24.65 -10.67 -22.30
C PHE A 496 -25.20 -12.01 -21.80
N ALA A 497 -26.21 -12.01 -20.92
CA ALA A 497 -26.89 -13.23 -20.49
C ALA A 497 -27.58 -13.95 -21.67
N THR A 498 -28.20 -13.19 -22.59
CA THR A 498 -28.77 -13.73 -23.84
C THR A 498 -27.70 -14.38 -24.71
N LEU A 499 -26.58 -13.70 -24.96
CA LEU A 499 -25.47 -14.25 -25.75
C LEU A 499 -24.95 -15.58 -25.19
N ILE A 500 -24.74 -15.64 -23.88
CA ILE A 500 -24.26 -16.86 -23.21
C ILE A 500 -25.33 -17.96 -23.29
N SER A 501 -26.60 -17.61 -23.10
CA SER A 501 -27.71 -18.56 -23.20
C SER A 501 -27.84 -19.15 -24.60
N GLU A 502 -27.66 -18.35 -25.65
CA GLU A 502 -27.62 -18.85 -27.03
C GLU A 502 -26.44 -19.79 -27.27
N ARG A 503 -25.28 -19.52 -26.65
CA ARG A 503 -24.13 -20.42 -26.73
C ARG A 503 -24.40 -21.77 -26.06
N PHE A 504 -25.07 -21.79 -24.90
CA PHE A 504 -25.52 -23.04 -24.27
C PHE A 504 -26.45 -23.86 -25.17
N LEU A 505 -27.38 -23.19 -25.85
CA LEU A 505 -28.31 -23.86 -26.77
C LEU A 505 -27.61 -24.39 -28.01
N GLN A 506 -26.65 -23.65 -28.57
CA GLN A 506 -25.82 -24.13 -29.69
C GLN A 506 -25.00 -25.36 -29.30
N ASP A 507 -24.37 -25.34 -28.10
CA ASP A 507 -23.62 -26.48 -27.58
C ASP A 507 -24.53 -27.70 -27.38
N TYR A 508 -25.77 -27.49 -26.91
CA TYR A 508 -26.78 -28.55 -26.81
C TYR A 508 -27.17 -29.10 -28.20
N CYS A 509 -27.45 -28.24 -29.19
CA CYS A 509 -27.75 -28.71 -30.56
C CYS A 509 -26.63 -29.55 -31.17
N ALA A 510 -25.37 -29.24 -30.85
CA ALA A 510 -24.21 -29.95 -31.38
C ALA A 510 -23.89 -31.27 -30.63
N LYS A 511 -24.03 -31.29 -29.30
CA LYS A 511 -23.59 -32.42 -28.45
C LYS A 511 -24.73 -33.24 -27.83
N GLY A 512 -25.96 -32.74 -27.86
CA GLY A 512 -27.13 -33.35 -27.22
C GLY A 512 -27.12 -33.31 -25.69
N THR A 513 -26.20 -32.57 -25.07
CA THR A 513 -26.07 -32.47 -23.59
C THR A 513 -25.71 -31.05 -23.17
N PHE A 514 -26.17 -30.64 -21.98
CA PHE A 514 -25.80 -29.35 -21.38
C PHE A 514 -24.49 -29.47 -20.60
N SER A 515 -23.66 -28.46 -20.73
CA SER A 515 -22.57 -28.16 -19.78
C SER A 515 -23.12 -27.50 -18.52
N ASP A 516 -22.46 -27.70 -17.37
CA ASP A 516 -22.74 -27.01 -16.09
C ASP A 516 -24.22 -27.06 -15.61
N LEU A 517 -24.80 -28.26 -15.55
CA LEU A 517 -26.20 -28.54 -15.19
C LEU A 517 -26.62 -27.89 -13.86
N ASP A 518 -25.77 -27.96 -12.84
CA ASP A 518 -26.06 -27.47 -11.49
C ASP A 518 -26.37 -25.98 -11.45
N LEU A 519 -25.74 -25.18 -12.32
CA LEU A 519 -25.98 -23.74 -12.35
C LEU A 519 -27.34 -23.42 -12.97
N ILE A 520 -27.67 -24.09 -14.08
CA ILE A 520 -28.92 -23.87 -14.81
C ILE A 520 -30.12 -24.30 -13.94
N ASP A 521 -29.96 -25.39 -13.20
CA ASP A 521 -30.97 -25.91 -12.27
C ASP A 521 -31.23 -24.93 -11.10
N ASN A 522 -30.26 -24.10 -10.73
CA ASN A 522 -30.32 -23.16 -9.60
C ASN A 522 -30.46 -21.67 -10.00
N LEU A 523 -30.96 -21.37 -11.22
CA LEU A 523 -31.14 -19.99 -11.66
C LEU A 523 -32.17 -19.20 -10.84
N GLY A 524 -33.21 -19.86 -10.30
CA GLY A 524 -34.24 -19.21 -9.50
C GLY A 524 -34.85 -17.97 -10.19
N PRO A 525 -35.05 -16.85 -9.48
CA PRO A 525 -35.56 -15.60 -10.06
C PRO A 525 -34.66 -14.98 -11.13
N ALA A 526 -33.37 -15.34 -11.18
CA ALA A 526 -32.43 -14.78 -12.15
C ALA A 526 -32.75 -15.17 -13.60
N MET A 527 -33.57 -16.21 -13.82
CA MET A 527 -34.03 -16.59 -15.16
C MET A 527 -34.73 -15.43 -15.89
N LEU A 528 -35.41 -14.56 -15.14
CA LEU A 528 -36.17 -13.42 -15.65
C LEU A 528 -35.29 -12.26 -16.15
N LEU A 529 -33.96 -12.39 -16.05
CA LEU A 529 -33.03 -11.37 -16.55
C LEU A 529 -33.12 -11.21 -18.08
N SER A 530 -33.38 -12.28 -18.81
CA SER A 530 -33.66 -12.23 -20.25
C SER A 530 -34.57 -13.36 -20.69
N ASP A 531 -35.32 -13.13 -21.77
CA ASP A 531 -36.23 -14.13 -22.34
C ASP A 531 -35.48 -15.40 -22.74
N ARG A 532 -34.27 -15.25 -23.28
CA ARG A 532 -33.48 -16.40 -23.70
C ARG A 532 -32.94 -17.21 -22.52
N LEU A 533 -32.56 -16.54 -21.42
CA LEU A 533 -32.18 -17.23 -20.19
C LEU A 533 -33.38 -17.91 -19.53
N THR A 534 -34.57 -17.29 -19.60
CA THR A 534 -35.84 -17.91 -19.17
C THR A 534 -36.10 -19.18 -19.96
N PHE A 535 -35.97 -19.14 -21.28
CA PHE A 535 -36.10 -20.32 -22.13
C PHE A 535 -35.10 -21.42 -21.74
N LEU A 536 -33.83 -21.08 -21.57
CA LEU A 536 -32.79 -22.05 -21.18
C LEU A 536 -33.12 -22.75 -19.84
N GLY A 537 -33.49 -21.97 -18.82
CA GLY A 537 -33.85 -22.51 -17.51
C GLY A 537 -35.09 -23.40 -17.55
N LYS A 538 -36.13 -22.98 -18.27
CA LYS A 538 -37.38 -23.76 -18.43
C LYS A 538 -37.19 -25.02 -19.26
N TYR A 539 -36.37 -24.95 -20.31
CA TYR A 539 -36.06 -26.11 -21.12
C TYR A 539 -35.21 -27.13 -20.36
N ARG A 540 -34.33 -26.68 -19.46
CA ARG A 540 -33.66 -27.58 -18.52
C ARG A 540 -34.62 -28.20 -17.51
N GLU A 541 -35.57 -27.43 -16.98
CA GLU A 541 -36.64 -27.93 -16.12
C GLU A 541 -37.47 -29.04 -16.80
N PHE A 542 -37.71 -28.92 -18.11
CA PHE A 542 -38.31 -29.98 -18.91
C PHE A 542 -37.52 -31.30 -18.85
N HIS A 543 -36.19 -31.26 -19.07
CA HIS A 543 -35.35 -32.47 -18.96
C HIS A 543 -35.34 -33.07 -17.55
N ARG A 544 -35.41 -32.23 -16.51
CA ARG A 544 -35.53 -32.72 -15.13
C ARG A 544 -36.85 -33.45 -14.91
N LEU A 545 -37.98 -32.88 -15.32
CA LEU A 545 -39.30 -33.51 -15.24
C LEU A 545 -39.37 -34.81 -16.05
N TYR A 546 -38.74 -34.82 -17.24
CA TYR A 546 -38.62 -36.01 -18.07
C TYR A 546 -37.81 -37.11 -17.37
N GLY A 547 -36.67 -36.78 -16.74
CA GLY A 547 -35.86 -37.71 -15.95
C GLY A 547 -36.57 -38.25 -14.70
N GLU A 548 -37.41 -37.43 -14.06
CA GLU A 548 -38.28 -37.81 -12.94
C GLU A 548 -39.50 -38.66 -13.36
N LYS A 549 -39.65 -38.96 -14.66
CA LYS A 549 -40.80 -39.67 -15.26
C LYS A 549 -42.15 -38.94 -15.11
N ARG A 550 -42.14 -37.63 -14.88
CA ARG A 550 -43.34 -36.78 -14.84
C ARG A 550 -43.71 -36.31 -16.25
N PHE A 551 -44.05 -37.27 -17.12
CA PHE A 551 -44.20 -37.04 -18.56
C PHE A 551 -45.31 -36.03 -18.90
N SER A 552 -46.45 -36.04 -18.20
CA SER A 552 -47.55 -35.09 -18.45
C SER A 552 -47.17 -33.65 -18.14
N ASP A 553 -46.40 -33.41 -17.07
CA ASP A 553 -45.94 -32.07 -16.72
C ASP A 553 -44.83 -31.59 -17.67
N ALA A 554 -43.93 -32.50 -18.06
CA ALA A 554 -42.89 -32.23 -19.05
C ALA A 554 -43.50 -31.84 -20.42
N ALA A 555 -44.51 -32.57 -20.88
CA ALA A 555 -45.22 -32.29 -22.13
C ALA A 555 -45.90 -30.92 -22.13
N LYS A 556 -46.60 -30.57 -21.03
CA LYS A 556 -47.21 -29.23 -20.87
C LYS A 556 -46.16 -28.13 -20.90
N LEU A 557 -45.02 -28.32 -20.23
CA LEU A 557 -43.93 -27.34 -20.21
C LEU A 557 -43.28 -27.17 -21.59
N LEU A 558 -43.03 -28.27 -22.30
CA LEU A 558 -42.47 -28.24 -23.65
C LEU A 558 -43.38 -27.49 -24.63
N LEU A 559 -44.68 -27.80 -24.60
CA LEU A 559 -45.67 -27.10 -25.42
C LEU A 559 -45.74 -25.61 -25.07
N SER A 560 -45.71 -25.27 -23.78
CA SER A 560 -45.68 -23.88 -23.32
C SER A 560 -44.45 -23.13 -23.84
N LEU A 561 -43.27 -23.77 -23.91
CA LEU A 561 -42.05 -23.14 -24.40
C LEU A 561 -42.11 -22.81 -25.90
N MET A 562 -42.82 -23.63 -26.69
CA MET A 562 -43.02 -23.41 -28.12
C MET A 562 -44.08 -22.35 -28.39
N THR A 563 -45.26 -22.49 -27.76
CA THR A 563 -46.41 -21.60 -27.98
C THR A 563 -46.21 -20.19 -27.41
N ALA A 564 -45.43 -20.04 -26.32
CA ALA A 564 -45.14 -18.74 -25.72
C ALA A 564 -44.13 -17.89 -26.51
N LYS A 565 -43.63 -18.35 -27.67
CA LYS A 565 -42.65 -17.66 -28.54
C LYS A 565 -41.33 -17.24 -27.86
N ILE A 566 -41.00 -17.83 -26.71
CA ILE A 566 -39.73 -17.59 -25.99
C ILE A 566 -38.58 -18.40 -26.63
N ALA A 567 -38.91 -19.53 -27.27
CA ALA A 567 -37.96 -20.40 -27.94
C ALA A 567 -37.40 -19.77 -29.24
N PRO A 568 -36.08 -19.88 -29.52
CA PRO A 568 -35.50 -19.50 -30.81
C PRO A 568 -36.15 -20.30 -31.94
N HIS A 569 -36.54 -19.67 -33.04
CA HIS A 569 -37.07 -20.39 -34.21
C HIS A 569 -36.05 -21.43 -34.75
N SER A 570 -34.75 -21.15 -34.64
CA SER A 570 -33.67 -22.09 -34.97
C SER A 570 -33.64 -23.34 -34.09
N PHE A 571 -34.27 -23.32 -32.92
CA PHE A 571 -34.25 -24.40 -31.92
C PHE A 571 -35.55 -25.19 -31.87
N TRP A 572 -36.61 -24.74 -32.57
CA TRP A 572 -37.90 -25.44 -32.60
C TRP A 572 -37.79 -26.87 -33.15
N MET A 573 -36.91 -27.11 -34.13
CA MET A 573 -36.67 -28.45 -34.66
C MET A 573 -36.12 -29.39 -33.58
N THR A 574 -35.25 -28.90 -32.71
CA THR A 574 -34.72 -29.64 -31.56
C THR A 574 -35.82 -29.91 -30.52
N LEU A 575 -36.64 -28.90 -30.19
CA LEU A 575 -37.78 -29.08 -29.27
C LEU A 575 -38.78 -30.13 -29.76
N LEU A 576 -39.12 -30.09 -31.05
CA LEU A 576 -40.01 -31.08 -31.67
C LEU A 576 -39.39 -32.48 -31.63
N THR A 577 -38.09 -32.58 -31.94
CA THR A 577 -37.37 -33.86 -31.85
C THR A 577 -37.39 -34.41 -30.43
N ASP A 578 -37.23 -33.56 -29.41
CA ASP A 578 -37.31 -33.96 -28.00
C ASP A 578 -38.73 -34.27 -27.53
N ALA A 579 -39.76 -33.86 -28.28
CA ALA A 579 -41.14 -34.28 -28.07
C ALA A 579 -41.42 -35.69 -28.61
N LEU A 580 -40.63 -36.20 -29.57
CA LEU A 580 -40.84 -37.53 -30.18
C LEU A 580 -40.99 -38.66 -29.15
N PRO A 581 -40.11 -38.79 -28.14
CA PRO A 581 -40.22 -39.87 -27.16
C PRO A 581 -41.48 -39.78 -26.28
N LEU A 582 -42.06 -38.58 -26.14
CA LEU A 582 -43.31 -38.35 -25.42
C LEU A 582 -44.54 -38.64 -26.28
N LEU A 583 -44.45 -38.41 -27.59
CA LEU A 583 -45.50 -38.71 -28.58
C LEU A 583 -45.63 -40.22 -28.85
N GLU A 584 -44.54 -40.97 -28.74
CA GLU A 584 -44.53 -42.43 -28.97
C GLU A 584 -44.75 -43.28 -27.70
N GLN A 585 -45.12 -42.65 -26.57
CA GLN A 585 -45.49 -43.40 -25.37
C GLN A 585 -46.76 -44.23 -25.59
N LYS A 586 -46.87 -45.35 -24.85
CA LYS A 586 -48.07 -46.20 -24.87
C LYS A 586 -49.29 -45.51 -24.27
N GLU A 587 -49.06 -44.61 -23.33
CA GLU A 587 -50.09 -43.76 -22.74
C GLU A 587 -50.11 -42.43 -23.47
N VAL A 588 -51.31 -41.94 -23.79
CA VAL A 588 -51.48 -40.60 -24.38
C VAL A 588 -51.03 -39.55 -23.37
N ILE A 589 -49.91 -38.88 -23.69
CA ILE A 589 -49.33 -37.79 -22.89
C ILE A 589 -49.78 -36.41 -23.41
N PHE A 590 -49.84 -36.23 -24.73
CA PHE A 590 -50.36 -35.02 -25.38
C PHE A 590 -51.81 -35.23 -25.81
N SER A 591 -52.70 -34.29 -25.47
CA SER A 591 -54.10 -34.31 -25.91
C SER A 591 -54.24 -34.06 -27.41
N ALA A 592 -55.44 -34.27 -27.97
CA ALA A 592 -55.73 -33.94 -29.37
C ALA A 592 -55.41 -32.47 -29.68
N ASP A 593 -55.88 -31.54 -28.84
CA ASP A 593 -55.61 -30.10 -28.96
C ASP A 593 -54.10 -29.77 -28.89
N GLN A 594 -53.38 -30.37 -27.94
CA GLN A 594 -51.94 -30.17 -27.80
C GLN A 594 -51.16 -30.73 -28.99
N THR A 595 -51.63 -31.83 -29.57
CA THR A 595 -51.03 -32.43 -30.77
C THR A 595 -51.26 -31.55 -31.99
N HIS A 596 -52.44 -30.93 -32.11
CA HIS A 596 -52.73 -29.96 -33.17
C HIS A 596 -51.82 -28.72 -33.09
N GLU A 597 -51.55 -28.20 -31.90
CA GLU A 597 -50.60 -27.09 -31.70
C GLU A 597 -49.16 -27.49 -32.12
N LEU A 598 -48.70 -28.68 -31.77
CA LEU A 598 -47.38 -29.18 -32.23
C LEU A 598 -47.33 -29.37 -33.75
N MET A 599 -48.41 -29.84 -34.37
CA MET A 599 -48.54 -29.93 -35.83
C MET A 599 -48.47 -28.54 -36.47
N PHE A 600 -49.12 -27.53 -35.88
CA PHE A 600 -49.04 -26.15 -36.35
C PHE A 600 -47.60 -25.61 -36.29
N CYS A 601 -46.88 -25.82 -35.19
CA CYS A 601 -45.47 -25.41 -35.07
C CYS A 601 -44.56 -26.12 -36.09
N LEU A 602 -44.80 -27.40 -36.37
CA LEU A 602 -44.06 -28.14 -37.40
C LEU A 602 -44.33 -27.58 -38.80
N GLU A 603 -45.59 -27.25 -39.10
CA GLU A 603 -45.99 -26.67 -40.39
C GLU A 603 -45.39 -25.25 -40.58
N GLU A 604 -45.38 -24.43 -39.53
CA GLU A 604 -44.74 -23.11 -39.53
C GLU A 604 -43.24 -23.21 -39.87
N LEU A 605 -42.54 -24.18 -39.27
CA LEU A 605 -41.13 -24.46 -39.56
C LEU A 605 -40.88 -24.91 -41.00
N THR A 606 -41.77 -25.72 -41.57
CA THR A 606 -41.63 -26.20 -42.96
C THR A 606 -42.03 -25.16 -43.99
N SER A 607 -43.01 -24.30 -43.67
CA SER A 607 -43.48 -23.23 -44.57
C SER A 607 -42.44 -22.11 -44.74
N GLY A 608 -41.66 -21.79 -43.71
CA GLY A 608 -40.61 -20.76 -43.76
C GLY A 608 -39.33 -21.15 -44.49
N LYS A 609 -39.14 -22.43 -44.83
CA LYS A 609 -37.92 -22.98 -45.47
C LYS A 609 -38.03 -23.16 -46.99
N SER A 610 -39.07 -22.64 -47.64
CA SER A 610 -39.33 -22.84 -49.07
C SER A 610 -38.36 -22.14 -50.04
N VAL A 611 -37.25 -21.55 -49.55
CA VAL A 611 -36.19 -20.98 -50.38
C VAL A 611 -34.87 -21.71 -50.07
N PRO A 612 -34.29 -22.45 -51.03
CA PRO A 612 -33.05 -23.19 -50.81
C PRO A 612 -31.88 -22.21 -50.65
N THR A 613 -31.20 -22.26 -49.50
CA THR A 613 -29.93 -21.56 -49.28
C THR A 613 -28.79 -22.43 -49.82
N PRO A 614 -27.96 -21.96 -50.78
CA PRO A 614 -27.00 -22.78 -51.53
C PRO A 614 -25.76 -23.26 -50.74
N ASP A 615 -25.67 -22.98 -49.43
CA ASP A 615 -24.46 -23.23 -48.61
C ASP A 615 -24.59 -24.40 -47.62
N LYS A 616 -25.70 -25.17 -47.61
CA LYS A 616 -25.84 -26.33 -46.72
C LYS A 616 -25.39 -27.64 -47.39
N PRO A 617 -24.58 -28.48 -46.73
CA PRO A 617 -24.14 -29.77 -47.27
C PRO A 617 -25.34 -30.73 -47.43
N MET A 618 -25.40 -31.43 -48.56
CA MET A 618 -26.52 -32.31 -48.96
C MET A 618 -26.90 -33.39 -47.91
N GLN A 619 -25.93 -33.85 -47.10
CA GLN A 619 -26.17 -34.80 -46.01
C GLN A 619 -27.00 -34.24 -44.85
N ASP A 620 -26.91 -32.94 -44.55
CA ASP A 620 -27.67 -32.32 -43.47
C ASP A 620 -29.14 -32.12 -43.86
N GLU A 621 -29.42 -31.92 -45.16
CA GLU A 621 -30.78 -31.83 -45.69
C GLU A 621 -31.51 -33.19 -45.65
N ASP A 622 -30.82 -34.28 -45.96
CA ASP A 622 -31.37 -35.64 -45.86
C ASP A 622 -31.70 -36.04 -44.41
N ILE A 623 -30.88 -35.62 -43.44
CA ILE A 623 -31.14 -35.88 -42.01
C ILE A 623 -32.33 -35.04 -41.52
N GLU A 624 -32.42 -33.78 -41.95
CA GLU A 624 -33.48 -32.87 -41.52
C GLU A 624 -34.85 -33.28 -42.10
N THR A 625 -34.89 -33.72 -43.36
CA THR A 625 -36.10 -34.28 -44.00
C THR A 625 -36.56 -35.57 -43.31
N THR A 626 -35.62 -36.48 -43.01
CA THR A 626 -35.93 -37.71 -42.26
C THR A 626 -36.55 -37.40 -40.88
N LYS A 627 -36.02 -36.40 -40.16
CA LYS A 627 -36.59 -35.97 -38.87
C LYS A 627 -38.01 -35.42 -39.01
N ILE A 628 -38.29 -34.64 -40.07
CA ILE A 628 -39.64 -34.12 -40.35
C ILE A 628 -40.64 -35.25 -40.61
N GLU A 629 -40.25 -36.28 -41.36
CA GLU A 629 -41.10 -37.45 -41.63
C GLU A 629 -41.41 -38.24 -40.35
N LEU A 630 -40.40 -38.46 -39.51
CA LEU A 630 -40.58 -39.11 -38.20
C LEU A 630 -41.53 -38.31 -37.29
N LEU A 631 -41.39 -36.99 -37.26
CA LEU A 631 -42.28 -36.10 -36.50
C LEU A 631 -43.72 -36.17 -37.00
N ARG A 632 -43.94 -36.12 -38.32
CA ARG A 632 -45.29 -36.25 -38.90
C ARG A 632 -45.95 -37.58 -38.54
N LEU A 633 -45.17 -38.68 -38.58
CA LEU A 633 -45.65 -40.01 -38.22
C LEU A 633 -46.03 -40.11 -36.74
N ALA A 634 -45.14 -39.63 -35.85
CA ALA A 634 -45.38 -39.65 -34.41
C ALA A 634 -46.58 -38.78 -34.00
N LEU A 635 -46.70 -37.58 -34.58
CA LEU A 635 -47.85 -36.69 -34.35
C LEU A 635 -49.17 -37.33 -34.82
N ALA A 636 -49.20 -37.95 -36.00
CA ALA A 636 -50.39 -38.63 -36.51
C ALA A 636 -50.80 -39.82 -35.63
N ARG A 637 -49.83 -40.60 -35.15
CA ARG A 637 -50.07 -41.72 -34.22
C ARG A 637 -50.61 -41.25 -32.88
N ASN A 638 -49.97 -40.24 -32.27
CA ASN A 638 -50.45 -39.69 -31.01
C ASN A 638 -51.85 -39.10 -31.15
N LEU A 639 -52.13 -38.35 -32.24
CA LEU A 639 -53.46 -37.79 -32.50
C LEU A 639 -54.53 -38.89 -32.60
N ALA A 640 -54.25 -39.98 -33.32
CA ALA A 640 -55.16 -41.11 -33.42
C ALA A 640 -55.43 -41.76 -32.04
N MET A 641 -54.39 -41.94 -31.22
CA MET A 641 -54.53 -42.49 -29.87
C MET A 641 -55.28 -41.53 -28.92
N ALA A 642 -54.99 -40.23 -29.00
CA ALA A 642 -55.61 -39.19 -28.18
C ALA A 642 -57.11 -39.05 -28.47
N ILE A 643 -57.50 -39.00 -29.74
CA ILE A 643 -58.92 -38.94 -30.16
C ILE A 643 -59.69 -40.17 -29.65
N VAL A 644 -59.09 -41.36 -29.73
CA VAL A 644 -59.73 -42.59 -29.23
C VAL A 644 -59.90 -42.52 -27.71
N LYS A 645 -58.85 -42.11 -26.97
CA LYS A 645 -58.86 -42.05 -25.50
C LYS A 645 -59.78 -40.96 -24.95
N GLU A 646 -59.79 -39.78 -25.57
CA GLU A 646 -60.64 -38.65 -25.19
C GLU A 646 -62.11 -38.86 -25.62
N GLY A 647 -62.32 -39.57 -26.74
CA GLY A 647 -63.64 -39.97 -27.22
C GLY A 647 -64.26 -41.16 -26.49
N THR A 648 -63.46 -41.98 -25.80
CA THR A 648 -63.97 -43.01 -24.88
C THR A 648 -64.38 -42.37 -23.56
N VAL A 649 -65.68 -42.15 -23.39
CA VAL A 649 -66.28 -41.82 -22.09
C VAL A 649 -66.11 -43.02 -21.16
N GLU A 650 -65.34 -42.86 -20.07
CA GLU A 650 -65.29 -43.85 -18.99
C GLU A 650 -66.70 -43.95 -18.35
N ILE A 651 -67.32 -45.14 -18.42
CA ILE A 651 -68.56 -45.49 -17.73
C ILE A 651 -68.24 -46.02 -16.34
#